data_AF-L1J069-F1
#
_entry.id   AF-L1J069-F1
#
_cell.length_a   1.000
_cell.length_b   1.000
_cell.length_c   1.000
_cell.angle_alpha   90.00
_cell.angle_beta   90.00
_cell.angle_gamma   90.00
#
_symmetry.space_group_name_H-M   'P 1'
#
loop_
_entity.id
_entity.type
_entity.pdbx_description
1 polymer ?
#
loop_
_entity_poly.entity_id
_entity_poly.type
_entity_poly.pdbx_seq_one_letter_code
_entity_poly.pdbx_strand_id
1 'polypeptide(L)'
;MYDSSGRLYEQEEYASCFVRMYTQHPGDYMQRCLEKWVTFQKRPSLILFSKDPISAALSLMGFQCLLFVGGFAWILTVAFKVKEVHRPGYYAYLMEERFRQFSMTDMKEIEKRGCGWESFLELFANCWVGLVAMAVSVLSLVSTRLAKQIIIIGGLIHATASLCVFAEMVHSGKRKSVMGMSSHVFLISTLTDMLVFPLPLIRWEAYAIELVMVGSLIEFVSAWVDNSLPYKILPILILSGASLGMREFIRKRSLCRVREMQERDTAAERSCFASNAAVEGNSGQSLLSSSSLLPVSSEPSMIVKFARELQEKDLDQLYAQAVLLQPMFLSKVQAWAEASDGYFLMSTPSGQRKHYIRWRDFKNDISCAPRIKWASIKNANRAIEKILLLGGGDTSILTDIVRQTIIFLDVHQLCACVDLIINDPEVEVVRIKNRLDPSYNASSSGGYRDVGLNLRVIHEGAKGWGVAGHICELRLAVRLLHVLVDSKGHALYVSMKHVLRFRRSSEWWTRSDTEKKDGRDIMRKRRSSGSSGAAETLLPTHMSSSIGFSKSLAQERSDIALLIYKSMYPGNILDKYLSSSGYGVSKADTTSVLYSSHPLKNVLHKTSFQVLLLLVGGVLFYLYMNNFNYVSVFQGRAVYLRHLKCGFEGYSNASAWADADVAIQDLAAVKDTCREYMWTSSKVAGSNIFFSFPPNTFVNGVKFTLTPHLKSYLKSSRLSCDYTSDGKIDDPTRAKEGWKPLFTVESCQDGLGLPFCRADFSPRIDESLLVDLRFTWRVTCNFLLAVLQVFGCPGSAILARLKKIHAAKTVFASAFHVVGLIEFFLAMSPEENRQAYYLVWSVMDLSMGLILQFQERYMIKGLLVYSVITSFLPAAAQYRLDFSQIMWWDIAMSSVGLLGLVILFTLHRQFIVFKSRWQISGDMKKYNQCWLNIFSRDGAGEVLRSLKLICERVRPKQALQLKVFDASCALESTILDPLASMLKSQKDNSFSKTYLKLSKKNGKSQEREIVSLDQLYAQAILLEPMFLSKVQAWAEASDGYFLGRDGRLVRWRECVEDEANRLEVKWASIKNANRAIEKLVRSYFGRIAKLTDVLRQTIIFLDVHQLCACVDLIINDPEVDVVRIKNRLDPSYNASSSGGYRDVGLNLRVIHEGAKGWGVAGHICELQLLLEEFAALKSTDGHKRYVNWRNSRCE
;
A
#
# COMPACT_ATOMS: atom_id res chain seq x y z
N MET A 1 -49.73 -15.89 25.28
CA MET A 1 -49.70 -16.76 26.48
C MET A 1 -48.37 -16.53 27.17
N TYR A 2 -48.38 -16.19 28.45
CA TYR A 2 -47.23 -16.19 29.36
C TYR A 2 -46.91 -17.63 29.80
N ASP A 3 -45.68 -17.91 30.24
CA ASP A 3 -45.36 -19.09 31.05
C ASP A 3 -45.08 -18.70 32.53
N SER A 4 -45.47 -19.64 33.38
CA SER A 4 -45.69 -19.75 34.81
C SER A 4 -44.59 -19.33 35.80
N SER A 5 -43.50 -18.66 35.40
CA SER A 5 -42.46 -18.22 36.38
C SER A 5 -42.00 -16.76 36.33
N GLY A 6 -42.61 -15.91 35.50
CA GLY A 6 -42.61 -14.45 35.73
C GLY A 6 -41.24 -13.75 35.86
N ARG A 7 -40.26 -14.02 34.99
CA ARG A 7 -39.02 -13.19 34.89
C ARG A 7 -38.80 -12.61 33.49
N LEU A 8 -38.43 -11.32 33.45
CA LEU A 8 -37.93 -10.60 32.27
C LEU A 8 -36.61 -11.23 31.79
N TYR A 9 -36.59 -11.75 30.57
CA TYR A 9 -35.40 -12.37 29.97
C TYR A 9 -35.40 -12.11 28.45
N GLU A 10 -35.09 -10.90 28.00
CA GLU A 10 -35.06 -10.64 26.54
C GLU A 10 -34.10 -9.53 26.05
N GLN A 11 -33.38 -8.81 26.92
CA GLN A 11 -32.41 -7.78 26.49
C GLN A 11 -30.97 -8.00 26.98
N GLU A 12 -30.75 -8.80 28.03
CA GLU A 12 -29.41 -8.95 28.64
C GLU A 12 -28.52 -9.98 27.91
N GLU A 13 -29.12 -10.92 27.19
CA GLU A 13 -28.43 -12.04 26.53
C GLU A 13 -27.83 -11.68 25.15
N TYR A 14 -28.36 -10.63 24.51
CA TYR A 14 -27.93 -10.16 23.18
C TYR A 14 -26.70 -9.24 23.25
N ALA A 15 -26.62 -8.44 24.31
CA ALA A 15 -25.54 -7.48 24.48
C ALA A 15 -24.25 -8.18 24.93
N SER A 16 -24.26 -8.97 26.01
CA SER A 16 -23.03 -9.41 26.69
C SER A 16 -22.08 -10.24 25.83
N CYS A 17 -22.61 -10.99 24.87
CA CYS A 17 -21.78 -11.77 23.96
C CYS A 17 -21.36 -10.97 22.75
N PHE A 18 -22.22 -10.12 22.17
CA PHE A 18 -21.82 -9.16 21.14
C PHE A 18 -20.66 -8.25 21.64
N VAL A 19 -20.61 -7.97 22.96
CA VAL A 19 -19.50 -7.27 23.61
C VAL A 19 -18.23 -8.07 23.47
N ARG A 20 -18.28 -9.36 23.80
CA ARG A 20 -17.08 -10.15 24.03
C ARG A 20 -16.31 -10.49 22.76
N MET A 21 -16.94 -10.60 21.58
CA MET A 21 -16.18 -10.86 20.34
C MET A 21 -15.76 -9.65 19.54
N TYR A 22 -16.40 -8.48 19.67
CA TYR A 22 -16.08 -7.32 18.84
C TYR A 22 -15.32 -6.23 19.57
N THR A 23 -15.31 -6.25 20.91
CA THR A 23 -14.46 -5.34 21.70
C THR A 23 -12.98 -5.70 21.65
N GLN A 24 -12.62 -6.91 21.18
CA GLN A 24 -11.24 -7.38 21.32
C GLN A 24 -10.32 -7.15 20.13
N HIS A 25 -10.76 -7.04 18.86
CA HIS A 25 -9.87 -6.61 17.75
C HIS A 25 -10.64 -6.41 16.41
N PRO A 26 -10.08 -5.64 15.46
CA PRO A 26 -10.86 -4.94 14.44
C PRO A 26 -11.38 -5.81 13.27
N GLY A 27 -12.47 -5.37 12.64
CA GLY A 27 -12.96 -5.86 11.34
C GLY A 27 -12.53 -4.88 10.25
N ASP A 28 -12.51 -5.26 8.98
CA ASP A 28 -12.03 -4.37 7.90
C ASP A 28 -13.05 -4.27 6.75
N TYR A 29 -14.31 -4.64 6.96
CA TYR A 29 -15.28 -4.61 5.87
C TYR A 29 -15.77 -3.19 5.59
N MET A 30 -16.28 -2.49 6.61
CA MET A 30 -16.73 -1.10 6.43
C MET A 30 -15.54 -0.17 6.21
N GLN A 31 -14.38 -0.51 6.79
CA GLN A 31 -13.11 0.17 6.56
C GLN A 31 -12.60 0.00 5.11
N ARG A 32 -12.71 -1.18 4.48
CA ARG A 32 -12.42 -1.32 3.05
C ARG A 32 -13.40 -0.55 2.15
N CYS A 33 -14.67 -0.42 2.55
CA CYS A 33 -15.61 0.43 1.83
C CYS A 33 -15.24 1.93 1.94
N LEU A 34 -14.71 2.36 3.08
CA LEU A 34 -14.04 3.66 3.25
C LEU A 34 -12.84 3.81 2.30
N GLU A 35 -11.95 2.80 2.26
CA GLU A 35 -10.74 2.81 1.43
C GLU A 35 -10.98 2.72 -0.08
N LYS A 36 -12.08 2.08 -0.52
CA LYS A 36 -12.45 1.98 -1.95
C LYS A 36 -13.16 3.21 -2.49
N TRP A 37 -13.42 4.21 -1.66
CA TRP A 37 -13.92 5.52 -2.09
C TRP A 37 -15.20 5.48 -2.96
N VAL A 38 -16.03 4.44 -2.80
CA VAL A 38 -17.21 4.13 -3.65
C VAL A 38 -18.19 5.30 -3.74
N THR A 39 -18.22 6.15 -2.73
CA THR A 39 -19.05 7.36 -2.67
C THR A 39 -18.72 8.36 -3.80
N PHE A 40 -17.45 8.51 -4.18
CA PHE A 40 -17.04 9.49 -5.20
C PHE A 40 -17.38 9.05 -6.62
N GLN A 41 -17.42 7.74 -6.88
CA GLN A 41 -17.87 7.21 -8.17
C GLN A 41 -19.34 7.59 -8.48
N LYS A 42 -20.19 7.65 -7.44
CA LYS A 42 -21.61 7.99 -7.59
C LYS A 42 -21.86 9.51 -7.59
N ARG A 43 -21.00 10.27 -6.92
CA ARG A 43 -21.13 11.74 -6.80
C ARG A 43 -19.76 12.42 -6.97
N PRO A 44 -19.28 12.59 -8.22
CA PRO A 44 -17.97 13.17 -8.51
C PRO A 44 -17.79 14.59 -7.96
N SER A 45 -18.88 15.36 -7.82
CA SER A 45 -18.84 16.71 -7.24
C SER A 45 -18.38 16.75 -5.78
N LEU A 46 -18.46 15.63 -5.05
CA LEU A 46 -17.94 15.55 -3.69
C LEU A 46 -16.41 15.51 -3.62
N ILE A 47 -15.72 15.25 -4.74
CA ILE A 47 -14.25 15.26 -4.81
C ILE A 47 -13.70 16.65 -4.45
N LEU A 48 -14.39 17.71 -4.89
CA LEU A 48 -14.01 19.11 -4.62
C LEU A 48 -14.02 19.47 -3.13
N PHE A 49 -14.69 18.66 -2.30
CA PHE A 49 -14.81 18.85 -0.86
C PHE A 49 -14.18 17.69 -0.06
N SER A 50 -13.45 16.79 -0.73
CA SER A 50 -12.74 15.67 -0.10
C SER A 50 -11.51 16.17 0.64
N LYS A 51 -11.12 15.48 1.72
CA LYS A 51 -9.81 15.66 2.35
C LYS A 51 -8.66 15.05 1.54
N ASP A 52 -8.98 14.11 0.64
CA ASP A 52 -8.03 13.43 -0.25
C ASP A 52 -8.51 13.54 -1.72
N PRO A 53 -8.49 14.76 -2.30
CA PRO A 53 -9.03 15.03 -3.64
C PRO A 53 -8.29 14.26 -4.77
N ILE A 54 -6.98 14.03 -4.67
CA ILE A 54 -6.20 13.33 -5.70
C ILE A 54 -6.54 11.85 -5.71
N SER A 55 -6.58 11.23 -4.54
CA SER A 55 -6.95 9.83 -4.34
C SER A 55 -8.36 9.57 -4.85
N ALA A 56 -9.27 10.49 -4.55
CA ALA A 56 -10.63 10.46 -5.02
C ALA A 56 -10.72 10.61 -6.55
N ALA A 57 -9.95 11.54 -7.14
CA ALA A 57 -9.88 11.72 -8.60
C ALA A 57 -9.28 10.48 -9.31
N LEU A 58 -8.17 9.93 -8.80
CA LEU A 58 -7.52 8.72 -9.32
C LEU A 58 -8.39 7.47 -9.21
N SER A 59 -9.47 7.49 -8.44
CA SER A 59 -10.46 6.40 -8.40
C SER A 59 -11.47 6.45 -9.55
N LEU A 60 -11.50 7.55 -10.32
CA LEU A 60 -12.37 7.74 -11.48
C LEU A 60 -11.65 7.36 -12.77
N MET A 61 -12.20 6.38 -13.50
CA MET A 61 -11.65 5.93 -14.79
C MET A 61 -11.46 7.07 -15.81
N GLY A 62 -12.41 8.02 -15.87
CA GLY A 62 -12.30 9.18 -16.76
C GLY A 62 -11.08 10.06 -16.47
N PHE A 63 -10.72 10.24 -15.19
CA PHE A 63 -9.53 11.01 -14.81
C PHE A 63 -8.23 10.25 -15.12
N GLN A 64 -8.22 8.92 -14.97
CA GLN A 64 -7.09 8.07 -15.34
C GLN A 64 -6.79 8.16 -16.85
N CYS A 65 -7.81 8.05 -17.70
CA CYS A 65 -7.66 8.21 -19.15
C CYS A 65 -7.12 9.59 -19.51
N LEU A 66 -7.63 10.66 -18.86
CA LEU A 66 -7.18 12.03 -19.08
C LEU A 66 -5.69 12.21 -18.75
N LEU A 67 -5.21 11.61 -17.65
CA LEU A 67 -3.79 11.63 -17.29
C LEU A 67 -2.89 10.91 -18.32
N PHE A 68 -3.34 9.77 -18.85
CA PHE A 68 -2.57 9.03 -19.86
C PHE A 68 -2.44 9.81 -21.16
N VAL A 69 -3.57 10.27 -21.70
CA VAL A 69 -3.61 11.05 -22.95
C VAL A 69 -2.86 12.37 -22.78
N GLY A 70 -3.04 13.05 -21.64
CA GLY A 70 -2.32 14.28 -21.32
C GLY A 70 -0.80 14.06 -21.24
N GLY A 71 -0.35 12.99 -20.59
CA GLY A 71 1.08 12.65 -20.50
C GLY A 71 1.71 12.33 -21.85
N PHE A 72 1.00 11.60 -22.72
CA PHE A 72 1.47 11.32 -24.09
C PHE A 72 1.53 12.59 -24.96
N ALA A 73 0.49 13.42 -24.93
CA ALA A 73 0.47 14.70 -25.63
C ALA A 73 1.60 15.64 -25.14
N TRP A 74 1.92 15.59 -23.85
CA TRP A 74 3.04 16.35 -23.28
C TRP A 74 4.37 15.93 -23.91
N ILE A 75 4.67 14.62 -23.96
CA ILE A 75 5.90 14.09 -24.57
C ILE A 75 5.99 14.48 -26.04
N LEU A 76 4.90 14.35 -26.81
CA LEU A 76 4.86 14.78 -28.21
C LEU A 76 5.19 16.26 -28.36
N THR A 77 4.64 17.11 -27.50
CA THR A 77 4.89 18.56 -27.53
C THR A 77 6.36 18.87 -27.22
N VAL A 78 6.99 18.13 -26.30
CA VAL A 78 8.43 18.24 -26.04
C VAL A 78 9.24 17.81 -27.26
N ALA A 79 8.87 16.69 -27.90
CA ALA A 79 9.53 16.22 -29.11
C ALA A 79 9.43 17.22 -30.28
N PHE A 80 8.27 17.85 -30.48
CA PHE A 80 8.11 18.91 -31.47
C PHE A 80 8.97 20.14 -31.16
N LYS A 81 9.05 20.55 -29.89
CA LYS A 81 9.91 21.67 -29.47
C LYS A 81 11.40 21.35 -29.66
N VAL A 82 11.83 20.12 -29.37
CA VAL A 82 13.18 19.64 -29.69
C VAL A 82 13.41 19.72 -31.20
N LYS A 83 12.48 19.24 -32.02
CA LYS A 83 12.58 19.30 -33.48
C LYS A 83 12.66 20.74 -33.98
N GLU A 84 11.93 21.67 -33.39
CA GLU A 84 11.97 23.11 -33.72
C GLU A 84 13.32 23.73 -33.38
N VAL A 85 13.86 23.41 -32.20
CA VAL A 85 15.21 23.81 -31.75
C VAL A 85 16.31 23.17 -32.60
N HIS A 86 16.06 21.98 -33.15
CA HIS A 86 17.01 21.22 -33.96
C HIS A 86 16.94 21.57 -35.46
N ARG A 87 15.77 21.99 -35.96
CA ARG A 87 15.53 22.36 -37.36
C ARG A 87 16.54 23.35 -37.94
N PRO A 88 17.03 24.34 -37.18
CA PRO A 88 18.03 25.26 -37.71
C PRO A 88 19.49 24.85 -37.42
N GLY A 89 19.74 23.64 -36.91
CA GLY A 89 21.08 23.05 -36.77
C GLY A 89 21.92 23.54 -35.58
N TYR A 90 21.48 24.59 -34.87
CA TYR A 90 22.25 25.25 -33.80
C TYR A 90 22.47 24.41 -32.53
N TYR A 91 21.49 23.55 -32.20
CA TYR A 91 21.53 22.70 -31.03
C TYR A 91 21.31 21.26 -31.45
N ALA A 92 22.38 20.48 -31.37
CA ALA A 92 22.25 19.05 -31.49
C ALA A 92 22.48 18.46 -30.11
N TYR A 93 21.37 18.13 -29.46
CA TYR A 93 21.32 17.07 -28.45
C TYR A 93 22.10 15.92 -29.08
N LEU A 94 23.32 15.67 -28.60
CA LEU A 94 24.25 14.70 -29.17
C LEU A 94 23.45 13.41 -29.34
N MET A 95 23.03 13.09 -30.57
CA MET A 95 22.45 11.80 -30.91
C MET A 95 23.49 11.00 -31.70
N GLU A 96 24.30 11.66 -32.54
CA GLU A 96 25.23 10.96 -33.45
C GLU A 96 26.57 11.71 -33.72
N GLU A 97 26.61 12.90 -34.37
CA GLU A 97 27.89 13.38 -34.98
C GLU A 97 28.82 14.26 -34.08
N ARG A 98 30.14 14.00 -34.08
CA ARG A 98 31.23 14.79 -33.44
C ARG A 98 31.60 16.10 -34.16
N PHE A 99 31.20 16.22 -35.42
CA PHE A 99 31.56 17.30 -36.33
C PHE A 99 30.29 17.92 -36.89
N ARG A 100 30.12 19.24 -36.77
CA ARG A 100 28.86 19.90 -37.16
C ARG A 100 29.09 21.24 -37.82
N GLN A 101 28.14 21.67 -38.64
CA GLN A 101 28.24 22.86 -39.47
C GLN A 101 27.27 23.97 -39.05
N PHE A 102 27.72 25.24 -39.04
CA PHE A 102 26.92 26.39 -38.58
C PHE A 102 27.15 27.66 -39.39
N SER A 103 26.13 28.53 -39.48
CA SER A 103 26.24 29.90 -40.01
C SER A 103 26.52 30.93 -38.90
N MET A 104 27.34 31.95 -39.21
CA MET A 104 27.87 32.94 -38.25
C MET A 104 26.86 34.02 -37.79
N THR A 105 25.86 34.38 -38.59
CA THR A 105 24.89 35.44 -38.27
C THR A 105 23.96 35.06 -37.13
N ASP A 106 23.67 33.77 -36.98
CA ASP A 106 22.66 33.28 -36.03
C ASP A 106 23.26 32.97 -34.63
N MET A 107 24.58 32.82 -34.50
CA MET A 107 25.27 32.52 -33.23
C MET A 107 25.37 33.72 -32.27
N LYS A 108 25.44 34.96 -32.76
CA LYS A 108 25.62 36.15 -31.89
C LYS A 108 24.43 36.42 -30.97
N GLU A 109 23.22 35.99 -31.34
CA GLU A 109 22.06 36.03 -30.44
C GLU A 109 22.08 34.89 -29.39
N ILE A 110 22.89 33.85 -29.61
CA ILE A 110 22.91 32.60 -28.85
C ILE A 110 23.95 32.58 -27.73
N GLU A 111 25.02 33.39 -27.79
CA GLU A 111 26.05 33.51 -26.72
C GLU A 111 25.46 33.78 -25.31
N LYS A 112 24.22 34.30 -25.24
CA LYS A 112 23.52 34.59 -23.99
C LYS A 112 22.70 33.41 -23.43
N ARG A 113 22.70 32.24 -24.09
CA ARG A 113 21.90 31.06 -23.73
C ARG A 113 22.72 29.90 -23.13
N GLY A 114 22.14 29.20 -22.17
CA GLY A 114 22.54 27.89 -21.66
C GLY A 114 22.45 26.85 -22.75
N CYS A 115 23.46 25.99 -22.86
CA CYS A 115 23.65 25.04 -23.96
C CYS A 115 24.62 23.88 -23.66
N GLY A 116 25.04 23.75 -22.40
CA GLY A 116 25.76 22.58 -21.90
C GLY A 116 24.82 21.44 -21.46
N TRP A 117 25.22 20.69 -20.44
CA TRP A 117 24.44 19.57 -19.90
C TRP A 117 23.11 20.02 -19.28
N GLU A 118 22.99 21.29 -18.90
CA GLU A 118 21.77 21.89 -18.38
C GLU A 118 20.59 21.75 -19.36
N SER A 119 20.87 21.74 -20.67
CA SER A 119 19.81 21.62 -21.70
C SER A 119 19.29 20.20 -21.84
N PHE A 120 20.16 19.20 -21.67
CA PHE A 120 19.77 17.80 -21.64
C PHE A 120 18.93 17.50 -20.40
N LEU A 121 19.30 18.06 -19.25
CA LEU A 121 18.50 17.93 -18.04
C LEU A 121 17.15 18.63 -18.13
N GLU A 122 17.10 19.81 -18.75
CA GLU A 122 15.82 20.47 -19.05
C GLU A 122 14.93 19.57 -19.92
N LEU A 123 15.49 18.97 -20.98
CA LEU A 123 14.75 18.06 -21.85
C LEU A 123 14.27 16.82 -21.09
N PHE A 124 15.16 16.21 -20.30
CA PHE A 124 14.82 15.07 -19.45
C PHE A 124 13.71 15.41 -18.46
N ALA A 125 13.82 16.52 -17.73
CA ALA A 125 12.83 16.99 -16.78
C ALA A 125 11.46 17.16 -17.45
N ASN A 126 11.42 17.80 -18.62
CA ASN A 126 10.20 17.99 -19.38
C ASN A 126 9.58 16.66 -19.87
N CYS A 127 10.37 15.72 -20.39
CA CYS A 127 9.88 14.39 -20.78
C CYS A 127 9.39 13.56 -19.58
N TRP A 128 10.09 13.67 -18.45
CA TRP A 128 9.82 12.94 -17.22
C TRP A 128 8.41 13.22 -16.67
N VAL A 129 7.94 14.47 -16.71
CA VAL A 129 6.58 14.83 -16.29
C VAL A 129 5.51 14.05 -17.08
N GLY A 130 5.67 13.94 -18.40
CA GLY A 130 4.75 13.18 -19.24
C GLY A 130 4.76 11.68 -18.95
N LEU A 131 5.96 11.11 -18.75
CA LEU A 131 6.12 9.70 -18.38
C LEU A 131 5.50 9.38 -17.02
N VAL A 132 5.69 10.25 -16.03
CA VAL A 132 5.08 10.13 -14.70
C VAL A 132 3.56 10.15 -14.80
N ALA A 133 2.97 11.08 -15.58
CA ALA A 133 1.52 11.14 -15.77
C ALA A 133 0.95 9.84 -16.39
N MET A 134 1.62 9.29 -17.40
CA MET A 134 1.23 8.01 -18.01
C MET A 134 1.37 6.85 -17.02
N ALA A 135 2.47 6.77 -16.27
CA ALA A 135 2.70 5.73 -15.27
C ALA A 135 1.67 5.80 -14.13
N VAL A 136 1.34 7.00 -13.65
CA VAL A 136 0.31 7.22 -12.62
C VAL A 136 -1.05 6.72 -13.08
N SER A 137 -1.41 6.96 -14.34
CA SER A 137 -2.65 6.44 -14.93
C SER A 137 -2.69 4.91 -14.88
N VAL A 138 -1.68 4.24 -15.43
CA VAL A 138 -1.64 2.76 -15.49
C VAL A 138 -1.60 2.16 -14.09
N LEU A 139 -0.80 2.72 -13.17
CA LEU A 139 -0.65 2.18 -11.82
C LEU A 139 -1.87 2.44 -10.94
N SER A 140 -2.64 3.49 -11.20
CA SER A 140 -3.86 3.78 -10.45
C SER A 140 -4.96 2.72 -10.64
N LEU A 141 -4.92 1.97 -11.76
CA LEU A 141 -5.78 0.79 -11.99
C LEU A 141 -5.54 -0.31 -10.96
N VAL A 142 -4.31 -0.40 -10.44
CA VAL A 142 -3.89 -1.41 -9.46
C VAL A 142 -3.95 -0.85 -8.05
N SER A 143 -3.43 0.35 -7.83
CA SER A 143 -3.38 0.98 -6.50
C SER A 143 -3.20 2.50 -6.58
N THR A 144 -4.18 3.24 -6.07
CA THR A 144 -4.09 4.71 -5.92
C THR A 144 -2.95 5.13 -5.00
N ARG A 145 -2.58 4.30 -4.02
CA ARG A 145 -1.44 4.56 -3.14
C ARG A 145 -0.10 4.51 -3.88
N LEU A 146 0.10 3.53 -4.76
CA LEU A 146 1.30 3.46 -5.61
C LEU A 146 1.34 4.65 -6.57
N ALA A 147 0.22 4.97 -7.20
CA ALA A 147 0.11 6.13 -8.09
C ALA A 147 0.55 7.43 -7.38
N LYS A 148 0.10 7.69 -6.14
CA LYS A 148 0.56 8.85 -5.34
C LYS A 148 2.06 8.83 -5.05
N GLN A 149 2.63 7.67 -4.74
CA GLN A 149 4.07 7.55 -4.52
C GLN A 149 4.87 7.91 -5.78
N ILE A 150 4.37 7.53 -6.96
CA ILE A 150 4.98 7.89 -8.24
C ILE A 150 4.86 9.38 -8.53
N ILE A 151 3.74 10.05 -8.19
CA ILE A 151 3.62 11.52 -8.30
C ILE A 151 4.69 12.20 -7.44
N ILE A 152 4.86 11.77 -6.19
CA ILE A 152 5.81 12.38 -5.24
C ILE A 152 7.26 12.14 -5.69
N ILE A 153 7.63 10.90 -6.02
CA ILE A 153 8.97 10.56 -6.51
C ILE A 153 9.24 11.26 -7.83
N GLY A 154 8.24 11.29 -8.71
CA GLY A 154 8.30 11.97 -10.00
C GLY A 154 8.62 13.45 -9.85
N GLY A 155 7.90 14.15 -8.98
CA GLY A 155 8.17 15.56 -8.70
C GLY A 155 9.49 15.82 -7.99
N LEU A 156 9.95 14.92 -7.11
CA LEU A 156 11.27 15.08 -6.49
C LEU A 156 12.41 15.01 -7.52
N ILE A 157 12.30 14.08 -8.49
CA ILE A 157 13.25 13.96 -9.59
C ILE A 157 13.20 15.22 -10.48
N HIS A 158 12.00 15.70 -10.80
CA HIS A 158 11.82 16.94 -11.57
C HIS A 158 12.45 18.15 -10.85
N ALA A 159 12.13 18.36 -9.56
CA ALA A 159 12.67 19.44 -8.74
C ALA A 159 14.21 19.42 -8.70
N THR A 160 14.79 18.23 -8.55
CA THR A 160 16.25 18.03 -8.48
C THR A 160 16.90 18.35 -9.83
N ALA A 161 16.32 17.87 -10.94
CA ALA A 161 16.79 18.19 -12.28
C ALA A 161 16.74 19.71 -12.54
N SER A 162 15.62 20.36 -12.23
CA SER A 162 15.45 21.82 -12.36
C SER A 162 16.43 22.61 -11.49
N LEU A 163 16.74 22.12 -10.28
CA LEU A 163 17.71 22.79 -9.39
C LEU A 163 19.12 22.72 -9.96
N CYS A 164 19.51 21.56 -10.51
CA CYS A 164 20.79 21.38 -11.16
C CYS A 164 20.93 22.30 -12.39
N VAL A 165 19.88 22.41 -13.20
CA VAL A 165 19.83 23.34 -14.35
C VAL A 165 20.00 24.79 -13.89
N PHE A 166 19.27 25.20 -12.84
CA PHE A 166 19.40 26.54 -12.27
C PHE A 166 20.81 26.83 -11.76
N ALA A 167 21.38 25.94 -10.94
CA ALA A 167 22.69 26.11 -10.34
C ALA A 167 23.79 26.28 -11.41
N GLU A 168 23.72 25.48 -12.47
CA GLU A 168 24.65 25.58 -13.60
C GLU A 168 24.47 26.89 -14.38
N MET A 169 23.23 27.28 -14.69
CA MET A 169 22.99 28.52 -15.43
C MET A 169 23.45 29.75 -14.65
N VAL A 170 23.27 29.77 -13.32
CA VAL A 170 23.77 30.85 -12.45
C VAL A 170 25.28 30.83 -12.39
N HIS A 171 25.89 29.67 -12.17
CA HIS A 171 27.35 29.51 -12.13
C HIS A 171 28.01 29.99 -13.43
N SER A 172 27.39 29.66 -14.57
CA SER A 172 27.85 30.04 -15.89
C SER A 172 27.43 31.45 -16.35
N GLY A 173 26.71 32.22 -15.52
CA GLY A 173 26.28 33.59 -15.82
C GLY A 173 25.22 33.70 -16.93
N LYS A 174 24.52 32.62 -17.25
CA LYS A 174 23.58 32.52 -18.37
C LYS A 174 22.16 32.87 -17.92
N ARG A 175 21.44 33.65 -18.72
CA ARG A 175 20.09 34.14 -18.36
C ARG A 175 18.95 33.29 -18.90
N LYS A 176 19.11 32.65 -20.06
CA LYS A 176 18.09 31.81 -20.73
C LYS A 176 18.65 30.47 -21.16
N SER A 177 17.85 29.42 -21.24
CA SER A 177 18.23 28.10 -21.73
C SER A 177 18.06 28.01 -23.26
N VAL A 178 18.51 26.90 -23.86
CA VAL A 178 18.29 26.58 -25.28
C VAL A 178 16.81 26.64 -25.66
N MET A 179 15.97 26.07 -24.81
CA MET A 179 14.52 26.01 -25.00
C MET A 179 13.83 27.36 -24.72
N GLY A 180 14.61 28.42 -24.47
CA GLY A 180 14.15 29.78 -24.26
C GLY A 180 13.71 30.09 -22.83
N MET A 181 13.88 29.17 -21.89
CA MET A 181 13.44 29.35 -20.49
C MET A 181 14.49 30.09 -19.68
N SER A 182 14.11 31.15 -18.99
CA SER A 182 15.04 31.86 -18.10
C SER A 182 15.49 31.05 -16.88
N SER A 183 16.69 31.32 -16.38
CA SER A 183 17.27 30.61 -15.23
C SER A 183 16.37 30.65 -13.99
N HIS A 184 15.74 31.78 -13.72
CA HIS A 184 14.86 31.94 -12.56
C HIS A 184 13.58 31.08 -12.65
N VAL A 185 13.10 30.74 -13.86
CA VAL A 185 11.94 29.84 -14.02
C VAL A 185 12.27 28.44 -13.49
N PHE A 186 13.50 27.95 -13.66
CA PHE A 186 13.92 26.65 -13.10
C PHE A 186 13.96 26.67 -11.57
N LEU A 187 14.47 27.75 -10.97
CA LEU A 187 14.43 27.92 -9.51
C LEU A 187 12.98 27.95 -9.01
N ILE A 188 12.11 28.70 -9.70
CA ILE A 188 10.69 28.79 -9.36
C ILE A 188 10.02 27.42 -9.49
N SER A 189 10.32 26.64 -10.54
CA SER A 189 9.81 25.28 -10.70
C SER A 189 10.30 24.34 -9.59
N THR A 190 11.60 24.36 -9.24
CA THR A 190 12.12 23.61 -8.08
C THR A 190 11.43 23.98 -6.78
N LEU A 191 11.29 25.28 -6.49
CA LEU A 191 10.62 25.75 -5.27
C LEU A 191 9.14 25.37 -5.29
N THR A 192 8.48 25.41 -6.44
CA THR A 192 7.09 25.00 -6.61
C THR A 192 6.94 23.51 -6.35
N ASP A 193 7.79 22.66 -6.93
CA ASP A 193 7.77 21.22 -6.71
C ASP A 193 8.00 20.81 -5.24
N MET A 194 8.95 21.49 -4.58
CA MET A 194 9.33 21.19 -3.20
C MET A 194 8.38 21.79 -2.16
N LEU A 195 7.89 23.02 -2.37
CA LEU A 195 7.14 23.77 -1.36
C LEU A 195 5.63 23.81 -1.62
N VAL A 196 5.19 23.62 -2.88
CA VAL A 196 3.79 23.77 -3.28
C VAL A 196 3.18 22.45 -3.75
N PHE A 197 3.68 21.86 -4.83
CA PHE A 197 3.18 20.60 -5.37
C PHE A 197 4.22 19.96 -6.29
N PRO A 198 4.58 18.67 -6.14
CA PRO A 198 3.81 17.64 -5.43
C PRO A 198 4.34 17.24 -4.04
N LEU A 199 5.49 17.73 -3.57
CA LEU A 199 6.09 17.22 -2.34
C LEU A 199 5.20 17.39 -1.08
N PRO A 200 4.45 18.49 -0.91
CA PRO A 200 3.51 18.63 0.20
C PRO A 200 2.41 17.55 0.27
N LEU A 201 2.17 16.79 -0.81
CA LEU A 201 1.27 15.62 -0.80
C LEU A 201 1.72 14.52 0.15
N ILE A 202 2.99 14.49 0.57
CA ILE A 202 3.49 13.57 1.61
C ILE A 202 2.72 13.76 2.90
N ARG A 203 2.31 15.01 3.20
CA ARG A 203 1.58 15.35 4.41
C ARG A 203 0.12 15.65 4.13
N TRP A 204 -0.21 16.59 3.23
CA TRP A 204 -1.52 17.24 3.19
C TRP A 204 -2.14 17.20 1.79
N GLU A 205 -3.07 16.28 1.56
CA GLU A 205 -3.78 16.16 0.28
C GLU A 205 -4.98 17.14 0.17
N ALA A 206 -5.50 17.62 1.31
CA ALA A 206 -6.72 18.43 1.38
C ALA A 206 -6.66 19.75 0.61
N TYR A 207 -5.46 20.29 0.41
CA TYR A 207 -5.22 21.53 -0.33
C TYR A 207 -4.68 21.26 -1.74
N ALA A 208 -4.72 20.03 -2.25
CA ALA A 208 -4.08 19.73 -3.53
C ALA A 208 -4.63 20.55 -4.69
N ILE A 209 -5.92 20.89 -4.71
CA ILE A 209 -6.51 21.72 -5.79
C ILE A 209 -5.95 23.15 -5.71
N GLU A 210 -5.88 23.70 -4.50
CA GLU A 210 -5.30 25.01 -4.23
C GLU A 210 -3.81 25.05 -4.53
N LEU A 211 -3.05 24.03 -4.11
CA LEU A 211 -1.62 23.91 -4.36
C LEU A 211 -1.33 23.76 -5.85
N VAL A 212 -2.11 22.95 -6.58
CA VAL A 212 -1.99 22.86 -8.05
C VAL A 212 -2.34 24.20 -8.71
N MET A 213 -3.36 24.91 -8.25
CA MET A 213 -3.71 26.23 -8.80
C MET A 213 -2.62 27.27 -8.52
N VAL A 214 -2.16 27.38 -7.27
CA VAL A 214 -1.10 28.30 -6.86
C VAL A 214 0.19 27.97 -7.58
N GLY A 215 0.57 26.70 -7.68
CA GLY A 215 1.74 26.27 -8.45
C GLY A 215 1.61 26.64 -9.93
N SER A 216 0.48 26.34 -10.56
CA SER A 216 0.22 26.71 -11.96
C SER A 216 0.23 28.22 -12.18
N LEU A 217 -0.27 29.00 -11.21
CA LEU A 217 -0.28 30.45 -11.27
C LEU A 217 1.14 31.03 -11.12
N ILE A 218 1.93 30.50 -10.18
CA ILE A 218 3.33 30.89 -9.99
C ILE A 218 4.13 30.61 -11.27
N GLU A 219 3.99 29.41 -11.84
CA GLU A 219 4.66 29.06 -13.10
C GLU A 219 4.17 29.91 -14.27
N PHE A 220 2.86 30.17 -14.36
CA PHE A 220 2.28 31.03 -15.40
C PHE A 220 2.78 32.47 -15.31
N VAL A 221 2.79 33.07 -14.12
CA VAL A 221 3.30 34.43 -13.89
C VAL A 221 4.80 34.48 -14.17
N SER A 222 5.57 33.49 -13.71
CA SER A 222 7.00 33.40 -14.01
C SER A 222 7.26 33.36 -15.51
N ALA A 223 6.50 32.56 -16.25
CA ALA A 223 6.66 32.43 -17.69
C ALA A 223 6.17 33.68 -18.45
N TRP A 224 5.10 34.33 -17.98
CA TRP A 224 4.62 35.62 -18.49
C TRP A 224 5.68 36.70 -18.35
N VAL A 225 6.28 36.83 -17.16
CA VAL A 225 7.34 37.81 -16.89
C VAL A 225 8.53 37.63 -17.85
N ASP A 226 8.79 36.40 -18.29
CA ASP A 226 9.82 36.09 -19.28
C ASP A 226 9.37 36.23 -20.75
N ASN A 227 8.16 36.78 -20.99
CA ASN A 227 7.50 36.87 -22.30
C ASN A 227 7.37 35.52 -23.02
N SER A 228 7.38 34.43 -22.26
CA SER A 228 7.19 33.07 -22.77
C SER A 228 5.81 32.60 -22.34
N LEU A 229 4.78 32.75 -23.19
CA LEU A 229 3.44 32.26 -22.86
C LEU A 229 3.45 30.72 -22.90
N PRO A 230 3.37 30.02 -21.75
CA PRO A 230 3.37 28.57 -21.74
C PRO A 230 1.94 28.13 -21.99
N TYR A 231 1.56 27.98 -23.26
CA TYR A 231 0.24 27.46 -23.66
C TYR A 231 -0.10 26.11 -22.99
N LYS A 232 0.91 25.41 -22.45
CA LYS A 232 0.79 24.16 -21.71
C LYS A 232 0.26 24.29 -20.27
N ILE A 233 0.55 25.41 -19.58
CA ILE A 233 0.11 25.64 -18.19
C ILE A 233 -1.33 26.18 -18.17
N LEU A 234 -1.74 26.86 -19.23
CA LEU A 234 -3.06 27.49 -19.33
C LEU A 234 -4.24 26.50 -19.14
N PRO A 235 -4.26 25.28 -19.72
CA PRO A 235 -5.32 24.31 -19.45
C PRO A 235 -5.38 23.88 -17.98
N ILE A 236 -4.24 23.71 -17.32
CA ILE A 236 -4.16 23.31 -15.90
C ILE A 236 -4.67 24.45 -15.02
N LEU A 237 -4.29 25.69 -15.32
CA LEU A 237 -4.77 26.88 -14.64
C LEU A 237 -6.28 27.08 -14.82
N ILE A 238 -6.81 26.92 -16.05
CA ILE A 238 -8.24 27.01 -16.33
C ILE A 238 -9.00 25.90 -15.60
N LEU A 239 -8.52 24.65 -15.65
CA LEU A 239 -9.20 23.52 -15.03
C LEU A 239 -9.22 23.63 -13.49
N SER A 240 -8.09 24.02 -12.89
CA SER A 240 -7.98 24.23 -11.44
C SER A 240 -8.80 25.45 -10.99
N GLY A 241 -8.77 26.55 -11.75
CA GLY A 241 -9.60 27.74 -11.55
C GLY A 241 -11.09 27.43 -11.67
N ALA A 242 -11.52 26.69 -12.70
CA ALA A 242 -12.90 26.24 -12.85
C ALA A 242 -13.35 25.31 -11.71
N SER A 243 -12.46 24.44 -11.24
CA SER A 243 -12.72 23.56 -10.10
C SER A 243 -12.94 24.37 -8.81
N LEU A 244 -12.11 25.39 -8.56
CA LEU A 244 -12.28 26.31 -7.43
C LEU A 244 -13.54 27.18 -7.57
N GLY A 245 -13.80 27.70 -8.78
CA GLY A 245 -15.01 28.46 -9.10
C GLY A 245 -16.28 27.65 -8.89
N MET A 246 -16.30 26.40 -9.33
CA MET A 246 -17.40 25.46 -9.10
C MET A 246 -17.58 25.16 -7.61
N ARG A 247 -16.47 24.94 -6.88
CA ARG A 247 -16.49 24.75 -5.42
C ARG A 247 -17.13 25.95 -4.71
N GLU A 248 -16.75 27.16 -5.12
CA GLU A 248 -17.25 28.42 -4.56
C GLU A 248 -18.69 28.73 -4.97
N PHE A 249 -19.08 28.40 -6.20
CA PHE A 249 -20.45 28.52 -6.68
C PHE A 249 -21.41 27.61 -5.90
N ILE A 250 -21.05 26.34 -5.73
CA ILE A 250 -21.81 25.39 -4.91
C ILE A 250 -21.93 25.93 -3.47
N ARG A 251 -20.87 26.55 -2.94
CA ARG A 251 -20.87 27.18 -1.63
C ARG A 251 -21.87 28.34 -1.53
N LYS A 252 -21.77 29.33 -2.43
CA LYS A 252 -22.66 30.51 -2.45
C LYS A 252 -24.11 30.12 -2.64
N ARG A 253 -24.40 29.21 -3.58
CA ARG A 253 -25.76 28.70 -3.82
C ARG A 253 -26.35 28.03 -2.58
N SER A 254 -25.53 27.26 -1.86
CA SER A 254 -25.96 26.61 -0.62
C SER A 254 -26.23 27.64 0.48
N LEU A 255 -25.41 28.68 0.62
CA LEU A 255 -25.61 29.77 1.58
C LEU A 255 -26.88 30.60 1.29
N CYS A 256 -27.15 30.93 0.03
CA CYS A 256 -28.36 31.69 -0.35
C CYS A 256 -29.63 30.93 0.06
N ARG A 257 -29.68 29.62 -0.18
CA ARG A 257 -30.79 28.77 0.27
C ARG A 257 -30.96 28.78 1.79
N VAL A 258 -29.88 28.90 2.58
CA VAL A 258 -29.98 28.98 4.06
C VAL A 258 -30.69 30.27 4.45
N ARG A 259 -30.30 31.38 3.81
CA ARG A 259 -30.87 32.69 4.08
C ARG A 259 -32.36 32.74 3.76
N GLU A 260 -32.75 32.22 2.60
CA GLU A 260 -34.17 32.09 2.20
C GLU A 260 -34.99 31.26 3.20
N MET A 261 -34.41 30.19 3.78
CA MET A 261 -35.07 29.40 4.81
C MET A 261 -35.15 30.14 6.15
N GLN A 262 -34.08 30.82 6.57
CA GLN A 262 -34.10 31.61 7.81
C GLN A 262 -35.14 32.73 7.77
N GLU A 263 -35.32 33.38 6.62
CA GLU A 263 -36.34 34.42 6.43
C GLU A 263 -37.77 33.84 6.52
N ARG A 264 -37.99 32.60 6.06
CA ARG A 264 -39.27 31.89 6.23
C ARG A 264 -39.51 31.44 7.67
N ASP A 265 -38.49 30.92 8.34
CA ASP A 265 -38.60 30.43 9.72
C ASP A 265 -38.79 31.58 10.72
N THR A 266 -38.09 32.71 10.52
CA THR A 266 -38.30 33.92 11.35
C THR A 266 -39.67 34.56 11.14
N ALA A 267 -40.25 34.46 9.93
CA ALA A 267 -41.64 34.84 9.69
C ALA A 267 -42.63 33.93 10.45
N ALA A 268 -42.34 32.62 10.53
CA ALA A 268 -43.15 31.66 11.28
C ALA A 268 -43.01 31.81 12.82
N GLU A 269 -41.81 32.08 13.33
CA GLU A 269 -41.59 32.33 14.77
C GLU A 269 -42.27 33.62 15.24
N ARG A 270 -42.28 34.69 14.43
CA ARG A 270 -43.03 35.93 14.76
C ARG A 270 -44.54 35.71 14.84
N SER A 271 -45.08 34.78 14.04
CA SER A 271 -46.49 34.36 14.13
C SER A 271 -46.81 33.55 15.38
N CYS A 272 -45.85 32.79 15.93
CA CYS A 272 -46.06 31.94 17.12
C CYS A 272 -45.77 32.69 18.44
N PHE A 273 -44.82 33.61 18.48
CA PHE A 273 -44.50 34.37 19.70
C PHE A 273 -45.55 35.45 20.01
N ALA A 274 -46.30 35.93 19.01
CA ALA A 274 -47.40 36.87 19.24
C ALA A 274 -48.60 36.26 19.99
N SER A 275 -48.72 34.92 20.08
CA SER A 275 -49.82 34.26 20.80
C SER A 275 -49.52 33.95 22.27
N ASN A 276 -48.25 33.99 22.71
CA ASN A 276 -47.82 33.46 24.01
C ASN A 276 -47.22 34.53 24.95
N ALA A 277 -47.29 35.82 24.59
CA ALA A 277 -46.79 36.92 25.41
C ALA A 277 -47.84 37.55 26.35
N ALA A 278 -48.92 36.82 26.65
CA ALA A 278 -49.82 37.09 27.76
C ALA A 278 -49.73 35.90 28.71
N VAL A 279 -49.57 36.17 30.02
CA VAL A 279 -49.35 35.22 31.13
C VAL A 279 -47.88 35.19 31.61
N GLU A 280 -47.65 36.08 32.58
CA GLU A 280 -46.85 35.91 33.80
C GLU A 280 -45.31 35.73 33.68
N GLY A 281 -44.46 36.50 34.35
CA GLY A 281 -44.65 37.43 35.46
C GLY A 281 -44.10 36.86 36.78
N ASN A 282 -42.87 37.24 37.08
CA ASN A 282 -42.23 37.40 38.40
C ASN A 282 -41.63 36.24 39.21
N SER A 283 -40.38 36.52 39.63
CA SER A 283 -39.65 36.13 40.86
C SER A 283 -39.18 34.66 40.97
N GLY A 284 -38.01 34.33 41.52
CA GLY A 284 -37.05 35.09 42.31
C GLY A 284 -35.72 34.32 42.45
N GLN A 285 -34.76 34.97 43.10
CA GLN A 285 -33.32 34.72 43.11
C GLN A 285 -32.82 33.66 44.11
N SER A 286 -31.53 33.31 43.91
CA SER A 286 -30.52 32.98 44.95
C SER A 286 -30.46 31.51 45.40
N LEU A 287 -29.34 30.93 45.88
CA LEU A 287 -27.97 31.39 46.16
C LEU A 287 -27.06 30.14 46.32
N LEU A 288 -25.75 30.38 46.27
CA LEU A 288 -24.57 29.50 46.30
C LEU A 288 -24.41 28.58 47.54
N SER A 289 -23.64 27.48 47.38
CA SER A 289 -22.46 27.07 48.21
C SER A 289 -22.07 25.60 47.90
N SER A 290 -20.87 25.32 47.35
CA SER A 290 -19.61 24.88 48.02
C SER A 290 -19.79 23.68 48.96
N SER A 291 -18.99 22.61 49.02
CA SER A 291 -17.68 22.22 48.47
C SER A 291 -17.33 20.87 49.14
N SER A 292 -16.63 19.95 48.48
CA SER A 292 -15.53 19.18 49.12
C SER A 292 -14.90 18.18 48.14
N LEU A 293 -13.61 18.39 47.89
CA LEU A 293 -12.65 17.45 47.32
C LEU A 293 -12.25 16.42 48.38
N LEU A 294 -12.07 15.15 48.00
CA LEU A 294 -10.89 14.35 48.35
C LEU A 294 -10.65 13.24 47.30
N PRO A 295 -9.40 12.82 47.09
CA PRO A 295 -8.94 12.10 45.91
C PRO A 295 -8.79 10.59 46.16
N VAL A 296 -8.98 9.76 45.13
CA VAL A 296 -8.44 8.39 45.10
C VAL A 296 -7.83 8.12 43.73
N SER A 297 -6.50 7.99 43.73
CA SER A 297 -5.67 7.57 42.62
C SER A 297 -5.57 6.04 42.57
N SER A 298 -5.80 5.46 41.40
CA SER A 298 -5.19 4.18 41.03
C SER A 298 -4.80 4.23 39.56
N GLU A 299 -3.51 4.05 39.27
CA GLU A 299 -3.01 3.99 37.90
C GLU A 299 -3.56 2.73 37.22
N PRO A 300 -4.15 2.84 36.01
CA PRO A 300 -4.68 1.69 35.32
C PRO A 300 -3.56 0.84 34.72
N SER A 301 -3.79 -0.47 34.75
CA SER A 301 -2.85 -1.51 34.30
C SER A 301 -2.38 -1.32 32.85
N MET A 302 -1.26 -1.96 32.51
CA MET A 302 -0.63 -1.89 31.18
C MET A 302 -1.56 -2.31 30.03
N ILE A 303 -2.60 -3.12 30.31
CA ILE A 303 -3.66 -3.48 29.34
C ILE A 303 -4.52 -2.26 28.98
N VAL A 304 -4.78 -1.35 29.92
CA VAL A 304 -5.49 -0.08 29.67
C VAL A 304 -4.59 0.91 28.93
N LYS A 305 -3.27 0.89 29.19
CA LYS A 305 -2.29 1.65 28.39
C LYS A 305 -2.18 1.13 26.95
N PHE A 306 -2.23 -0.19 26.74
CA PHE A 306 -2.18 -0.80 25.40
C PHE A 306 -3.52 -0.70 24.64
N ALA A 307 -4.65 -0.79 25.33
CA ALA A 307 -5.98 -0.49 24.78
C ALA A 307 -6.14 1.00 24.40
N ARG A 308 -5.44 1.91 25.10
CA ARG A 308 -5.29 3.32 24.70
C ARG A 308 -4.43 3.52 23.47
N GLU A 309 -3.42 2.67 23.24
CA GLU A 309 -2.58 2.73 22.02
C GLU A 309 -3.24 2.09 20.80
N LEU A 310 -4.18 1.14 21.01
CA LEU A 310 -5.04 0.54 19.98
C LEU A 310 -6.35 1.33 19.76
N GLN A 311 -6.63 2.31 20.62
CA GLN A 311 -7.74 3.23 20.44
C GLN A 311 -7.48 4.04 19.17
N GLU A 312 -8.54 4.17 18.36
CA GLU A 312 -8.63 4.99 17.16
C GLU A 312 -8.20 4.28 15.87
N LYS A 313 -9.21 3.82 15.12
CA LYS A 313 -9.38 4.04 13.65
C LYS A 313 -10.30 3.01 12.98
N ASP A 314 -10.87 2.04 13.69
CA ASP A 314 -11.81 1.09 13.09
C ASP A 314 -13.26 1.50 13.32
N LEU A 315 -14.02 1.59 12.23
CA LEU A 315 -15.44 1.89 12.25
C LEU A 315 -16.25 0.69 12.73
N ASP A 316 -15.78 -0.53 12.44
CA ASP A 316 -16.46 -1.77 12.84
C ASP A 316 -16.48 -1.89 14.37
N GLN A 317 -15.35 -1.59 15.04
CA GLN A 317 -15.25 -1.51 16.50
C GLN A 317 -16.19 -0.46 17.11
N LEU A 318 -16.28 0.72 16.51
CA LEU A 318 -17.13 1.80 17.00
C LEU A 318 -18.62 1.44 16.92
N TYR A 319 -19.04 0.77 15.83
CA TYR A 319 -20.39 0.22 15.71
C TYR A 319 -20.65 -0.89 16.71
N ALA A 320 -19.64 -1.70 16.99
CA ALA A 320 -19.79 -2.75 17.97
C ALA A 320 -20.07 -2.18 19.38
N GLN A 321 -19.25 -1.21 19.81
CA GLN A 321 -19.48 -0.49 21.07
C GLN A 321 -20.86 0.16 21.14
N ALA A 322 -21.35 0.69 20.02
CA ALA A 322 -22.64 1.34 19.95
C ALA A 322 -23.81 0.39 20.22
N VAL A 323 -23.80 -0.82 19.66
CA VAL A 323 -24.86 -1.82 19.89
C VAL A 323 -24.96 -2.19 21.38
N LEU A 324 -23.82 -2.19 22.08
CA LEU A 324 -23.71 -2.58 23.48
C LEU A 324 -24.15 -1.49 24.43
N LEU A 325 -23.80 -0.27 24.07
CA LEU A 325 -24.15 0.90 24.84
C LEU A 325 -25.61 1.28 24.64
N GLN A 326 -26.22 0.97 23.48
CA GLN A 326 -27.57 1.42 23.15
C GLN A 326 -28.63 1.00 24.20
N PRO A 327 -28.73 -0.25 24.67
CA PRO A 327 -29.73 -0.61 25.68
C PRO A 327 -29.51 0.12 27.00
N MET A 328 -28.26 0.20 27.48
CA MET A 328 -27.92 0.90 28.74
C MET A 328 -28.26 2.39 28.64
N PHE A 329 -27.93 2.99 27.51
CA PHE A 329 -28.25 4.37 27.20
C PHE A 329 -29.77 4.60 27.10
N LEU A 330 -30.51 3.71 26.43
CA LEU A 330 -31.96 3.82 26.31
C LEU A 330 -32.66 3.64 27.66
N SER A 331 -32.20 2.73 28.51
CA SER A 331 -32.69 2.55 29.88
C SER A 331 -32.55 3.84 30.70
N LYS A 332 -31.36 4.47 30.64
CA LYS A 332 -31.15 5.78 31.28
C LYS A 332 -32.05 6.88 30.70
N VAL A 333 -32.19 6.92 29.37
CA VAL A 333 -33.09 7.86 28.69
C VAL A 333 -34.55 7.67 29.11
N GLN A 334 -35.00 6.43 29.31
CA GLN A 334 -36.33 6.13 29.83
C GLN A 334 -36.49 6.59 31.27
N ALA A 335 -35.52 6.33 32.15
CA ALA A 335 -35.54 6.79 33.54
C ALA A 335 -35.59 8.32 33.63
N TRP A 336 -34.79 9.01 32.82
CA TRP A 336 -34.81 10.48 32.75
C TRP A 336 -36.16 10.98 32.22
N ALA A 337 -36.71 10.37 31.17
CA ALA A 337 -38.04 10.72 30.66
C ALA A 337 -39.13 10.47 31.71
N GLU A 338 -39.02 9.41 32.52
CA GLU A 338 -39.96 9.15 33.62
C GLU A 338 -39.88 10.24 34.69
N ALA A 339 -38.67 10.57 35.14
CA ALA A 339 -38.47 11.57 36.20
C ALA A 339 -38.82 13.00 35.76
N SER A 340 -38.53 13.36 34.51
CA SER A 340 -38.69 14.72 33.97
C SER A 340 -39.94 14.95 33.13
N ASP A 341 -40.83 13.96 33.07
CA ASP A 341 -42.08 14.05 32.32
C ASP A 341 -41.92 14.13 30.79
N GLY A 342 -40.93 13.42 30.27
CA GLY A 342 -40.55 13.38 28.87
C GLY A 342 -41.49 12.57 27.97
N TYR A 343 -41.51 12.97 26.70
CA TYR A 343 -42.30 12.36 25.63
C TYR A 343 -41.39 11.72 24.57
N PHE A 344 -41.89 10.66 23.93
CA PHE A 344 -41.29 10.04 22.75
C PHE A 344 -42.19 10.16 21.52
N LEU A 345 -41.58 10.17 20.34
CA LEU A 345 -42.30 10.21 19.06
C LEU A 345 -42.88 8.83 18.74
N MET A 346 -44.13 8.76 18.28
CA MET A 346 -44.77 7.52 17.82
C MET A 346 -44.63 7.33 16.29
N SER A 347 -44.57 6.07 15.87
CA SER A 347 -44.66 5.64 14.47
C SER A 347 -46.13 5.60 14.03
N THR A 348 -46.56 6.55 13.19
CA THR A 348 -47.89 6.55 12.60
C THR A 348 -47.87 6.00 11.16
N PRO A 349 -48.83 5.14 10.75
CA PRO A 349 -48.89 4.54 9.41
C PRO A 349 -49.18 5.54 8.27
N SER A 350 -49.74 6.72 8.58
CA SER A 350 -50.07 7.76 7.62
C SER A 350 -49.20 9.00 7.89
N GLY A 351 -48.79 9.72 6.84
CA GLY A 351 -47.99 10.95 6.92
C GLY A 351 -48.68 12.15 7.59
N GLN A 352 -49.59 11.91 8.54
CA GLN A 352 -50.22 12.90 9.40
C GLN A 352 -49.28 13.41 10.50
N ARG A 353 -49.72 14.44 11.22
CA ARG A 353 -49.00 15.17 12.28
C ARG A 353 -48.25 14.24 13.23
N LYS A 354 -47.07 14.66 13.69
CA LYS A 354 -46.26 13.90 14.66
C LYS A 354 -47.05 13.65 15.94
N HIS A 355 -47.22 12.37 16.29
CA HIS A 355 -47.84 11.97 17.56
C HIS A 355 -46.77 11.70 18.61
N TYR A 356 -47.01 12.18 19.83
CA TYR A 356 -46.10 12.07 20.97
C TYR A 356 -46.80 11.31 22.08
N ILE A 357 -46.09 10.42 22.77
CA ILE A 357 -46.57 9.70 23.94
C ILE A 357 -45.70 10.01 25.14
N ARG A 358 -46.34 10.31 26.26
CA ARG A 358 -45.66 10.54 27.55
C ARG A 358 -45.14 9.21 28.07
N TRP A 359 -43.91 9.18 28.57
CA TRP A 359 -43.32 7.91 29.00
C TRP A 359 -44.03 7.28 30.21
N ARG A 360 -44.55 8.09 31.15
CA ARG A 360 -45.33 7.59 32.30
C ARG A 360 -46.64 6.92 31.87
N ASP A 361 -47.38 7.56 30.98
CA ASP A 361 -48.64 7.03 30.46
C ASP A 361 -48.41 5.73 29.68
N PHE A 362 -47.29 5.66 28.97
CA PHE A 362 -46.85 4.48 28.24
C PHE A 362 -46.50 3.28 29.13
N LYS A 363 -45.81 3.49 30.25
CA LYS A 363 -45.40 2.40 31.17
C LYS A 363 -46.60 1.60 31.68
N ASN A 364 -47.76 2.24 31.73
CA ASN A 364 -49.03 1.63 32.15
C ASN A 364 -49.79 0.94 31.01
N ASP A 365 -49.40 1.13 29.74
CA ASP A 365 -50.04 0.56 28.55
C ASP A 365 -49.01 -0.07 27.59
N ILE A 366 -48.68 -1.34 27.86
CA ILE A 366 -47.70 -2.15 27.13
C ILE A 366 -48.08 -2.32 25.64
N SER A 367 -49.36 -2.15 25.27
CA SER A 367 -49.84 -2.31 23.89
C SER A 367 -49.24 -1.26 22.93
N CYS A 368 -48.79 -0.13 23.47
CA CYS A 368 -48.18 0.94 22.71
C CYS A 368 -46.68 0.72 22.40
N ALA A 369 -46.02 -0.30 22.99
CA ALA A 369 -44.57 -0.51 22.91
C ALA A 369 -43.97 -0.59 21.49
N PRO A 370 -44.61 -1.27 20.52
CA PRO A 370 -44.10 -1.34 19.15
C PRO A 370 -44.19 0.00 18.42
N ARG A 371 -44.96 0.96 18.96
CA ARG A 371 -45.28 2.22 18.30
C ARG A 371 -44.31 3.33 18.68
N ILE A 372 -43.46 3.19 19.70
CA ILE A 372 -42.44 4.19 20.02
C ILE A 372 -41.32 4.16 18.97
N LYS A 373 -40.96 5.32 18.45
CA LYS A 373 -39.87 5.49 17.51
C LYS A 373 -38.54 5.64 18.25
N TRP A 374 -37.92 4.52 18.58
CA TRP A 374 -36.52 4.51 19.02
C TRP A 374 -35.61 4.90 17.86
N ALA A 375 -34.65 5.77 18.13
CA ALA A 375 -33.64 6.09 17.13
C ALA A 375 -32.77 4.85 16.91
N SER A 376 -32.76 4.38 15.68
CA SER A 376 -31.87 3.30 15.29
C SER A 376 -30.42 3.74 15.45
N ILE A 377 -29.54 2.77 15.65
CA ILE A 377 -28.12 2.93 15.39
C ILE A 377 -27.96 3.59 14.02
N LYS A 378 -27.04 4.55 13.95
CA LYS A 378 -26.76 5.26 12.72
C LYS A 378 -26.51 4.28 11.57
N ASN A 379 -26.95 4.64 10.36
CA ASN A 379 -26.65 3.82 9.19
C ASN A 379 -25.14 3.88 8.85
N ALA A 380 -24.53 2.72 8.58
CA ALA A 380 -23.11 2.59 8.23
C ALA A 380 -22.67 3.55 7.11
N ASN A 381 -23.41 3.64 6.00
CA ASN A 381 -23.06 4.56 4.90
C ASN A 381 -23.07 6.02 5.35
N ARG A 382 -24.02 6.37 6.23
CA ARG A 382 -24.12 7.74 6.77
C ARG A 382 -23.02 8.03 7.79
N ALA A 383 -22.57 7.02 8.54
CA ALA A 383 -21.40 7.12 9.39
C ALA A 383 -20.11 7.26 8.58
N ILE A 384 -19.89 6.40 7.58
CA ILE A 384 -18.77 6.46 6.62
C ILE A 384 -18.69 7.85 6.00
N GLU A 385 -19.80 8.35 5.45
CA GLU A 385 -19.86 9.70 4.88
C GLU A 385 -19.51 10.76 5.92
N LYS A 386 -20.06 10.67 7.14
CA LYS A 386 -19.76 11.61 8.22
C LYS A 386 -18.30 11.53 8.68
N ILE A 387 -17.68 10.35 8.64
CA ILE A 387 -16.27 10.12 9.02
C ILE A 387 -15.34 10.64 7.94
N LEU A 388 -15.59 10.37 6.67
CA LEU A 388 -14.79 10.93 5.57
C LEU A 388 -14.85 12.45 5.55
N LEU A 389 -16.06 13.01 5.71
CA LEU A 389 -16.27 14.46 5.63
C LEU A 389 -15.84 15.20 6.91
N LEU A 390 -16.12 14.67 8.11
CA LEU A 390 -15.86 15.37 9.38
C LEU A 390 -14.64 14.84 10.11
N GLY A 391 -14.49 13.52 10.18
CA GLY A 391 -13.41 12.85 10.91
C GLY A 391 -12.10 12.75 10.14
N GLY A 392 -12.12 12.85 8.80
CA GLY A 392 -10.95 12.58 7.95
C GLY A 392 -10.45 11.16 8.09
N GLY A 393 -11.39 10.23 8.08
CA GLY A 393 -11.09 8.81 8.33
C GLY A 393 -10.96 8.46 9.80
N ASP A 394 -10.86 9.44 10.71
CA ASP A 394 -10.89 9.17 12.15
C ASP A 394 -12.32 8.87 12.61
N THR A 395 -12.51 7.63 13.04
CA THR A 395 -13.78 7.09 13.47
C THR A 395 -14.14 7.58 14.88
N SER A 396 -13.16 7.90 15.73
CA SER A 396 -13.38 8.30 17.14
C SER A 396 -14.21 9.58 17.30
N ILE A 397 -14.21 10.44 16.28
CA ILE A 397 -14.93 11.72 16.25
C ILE A 397 -16.46 11.52 16.13
N LEU A 398 -16.91 10.33 15.75
CA LEU A 398 -18.32 10.03 15.53
C LEU A 398 -19.03 9.73 16.85
N THR A 399 -19.72 10.74 17.39
CA THR A 399 -20.36 10.74 18.73
C THR A 399 -21.87 10.48 18.74
N ASP A 400 -22.45 10.15 17.60
CA ASP A 400 -23.91 10.02 17.41
C ASP A 400 -24.25 8.74 16.63
N ILE A 401 -23.52 7.66 16.90
CA ILE A 401 -23.91 6.32 16.46
C ILE A 401 -25.11 5.86 17.27
N VAL A 402 -24.94 5.82 18.59
CA VAL A 402 -26.04 5.70 19.55
C VAL A 402 -26.58 7.08 19.82
N ARG A 403 -27.89 7.23 19.68
CA ARG A 403 -28.56 8.51 19.89
C ARG A 403 -30.01 8.28 20.24
N GLN A 404 -30.61 9.23 20.94
CA GLN A 404 -32.04 9.23 21.23
C GLN A 404 -32.51 10.68 21.43
N THR A 405 -33.82 10.90 21.40
CA THR A 405 -34.41 12.23 21.65
C THR A 405 -35.53 12.10 22.67
N ILE A 406 -35.51 12.98 23.68
CA ILE A 406 -36.62 13.21 24.61
C ILE A 406 -37.26 14.54 24.22
N ILE A 407 -38.59 14.55 24.14
CA ILE A 407 -39.37 15.75 23.83
C ILE A 407 -40.05 16.26 25.10
N PHE A 408 -40.02 17.57 25.32
CA PHE A 408 -40.68 18.24 26.46
C PHE A 408 -41.72 19.23 25.97
N LEU A 409 -42.75 19.50 26.78
CA LEU A 409 -43.76 20.50 26.42
C LEU A 409 -43.18 21.91 26.52
N ASP A 410 -42.35 22.15 27.54
CA ASP A 410 -41.72 23.44 27.83
C ASP A 410 -40.23 23.30 28.15
N VAL A 411 -39.58 24.45 28.38
CA VAL A 411 -38.14 24.53 28.68
C VAL A 411 -37.84 24.17 30.14
N HIS A 412 -38.78 24.37 31.08
CA HIS A 412 -38.57 24.05 32.50
C HIS A 412 -38.42 22.55 32.72
N GLN A 413 -39.28 21.74 32.10
CA GLN A 413 -39.17 20.28 32.10
C GLN A 413 -37.85 19.81 31.47
N LEU A 414 -37.42 20.46 30.39
CA LEU A 414 -36.14 20.19 29.75
C LEU A 414 -34.96 20.50 30.69
N CYS A 415 -34.98 21.64 31.38
CA CYS A 415 -33.97 22.02 32.36
C CYS A 415 -33.91 21.04 33.53
N ALA A 416 -35.06 20.66 34.09
CA ALA A 416 -35.13 19.62 35.12
C ALA A 416 -34.51 18.29 34.63
N CYS A 417 -34.74 17.92 33.37
CA CYS A 417 -34.09 16.74 32.78
C CYS A 417 -32.56 16.91 32.68
N VAL A 418 -32.07 18.08 32.29
CA VAL A 418 -30.62 18.36 32.24
C VAL A 418 -29.99 18.24 33.62
N ASP A 419 -30.62 18.81 34.65
CA ASP A 419 -30.14 18.73 36.03
C ASP A 419 -30.12 17.28 36.53
N LEU A 420 -31.15 16.49 36.20
CA LEU A 420 -31.17 15.05 36.48
C LEU A 420 -30.02 14.30 35.80
N ILE A 421 -29.71 14.63 34.53
CA ILE A 421 -28.61 13.97 33.79
C ILE A 421 -27.24 14.37 34.35
N ILE A 422 -27.03 15.65 34.70
CA ILE A 422 -25.77 16.14 35.25
C ILE A 422 -25.46 15.49 36.60
N ASN A 423 -26.50 15.28 37.41
CA ASN A 423 -26.37 14.68 38.74
C ASN A 423 -26.46 13.14 38.73
N ASP A 424 -26.61 12.49 37.57
CA ASP A 424 -26.66 11.03 37.46
C ASP A 424 -25.25 10.43 37.63
N PRO A 425 -24.96 9.69 38.72
CA PRO A 425 -23.61 9.18 38.99
C PRO A 425 -23.16 8.11 37.99
N GLU A 426 -24.08 7.55 37.19
CA GLU A 426 -23.77 6.53 36.19
C GLU A 426 -23.46 7.09 34.80
N VAL A 427 -23.48 8.42 34.64
CA VAL A 427 -23.25 9.08 33.36
C VAL A 427 -22.22 10.19 33.50
N GLU A 428 -21.26 10.22 32.57
CA GLU A 428 -20.32 11.32 32.42
C GLU A 428 -20.81 12.21 31.27
N VAL A 429 -21.17 13.47 31.60
CA VAL A 429 -21.53 14.47 30.59
C VAL A 429 -20.26 14.99 29.92
N VAL A 430 -19.94 14.47 28.75
CA VAL A 430 -18.74 14.86 27.99
C VAL A 430 -18.88 16.27 27.41
N ARG A 431 -20.06 16.61 26.89
CA ARG A 431 -20.32 17.92 26.29
C ARG A 431 -21.81 18.22 26.20
N ILE A 432 -22.19 19.42 26.61
CA ILE A 432 -23.52 19.98 26.34
C ILE A 432 -23.44 20.96 25.18
N LYS A 433 -24.35 20.83 24.22
CA LYS A 433 -24.54 21.74 23.09
C LYS A 433 -25.88 22.44 23.29
N ASN A 434 -25.88 23.52 24.06
CA ASN A 434 -27.08 24.34 24.21
C ASN A 434 -27.28 25.18 22.94
N ARG A 435 -28.19 24.76 22.05
CA ARG A 435 -28.58 25.55 20.87
C ARG A 435 -29.82 26.39 21.10
N LEU A 436 -30.44 26.27 22.28
CA LEU A 436 -31.52 27.14 22.75
C LEU A 436 -30.98 28.48 23.27
N ASP A 437 -29.68 28.55 23.59
CA ASP A 437 -29.01 29.77 24.00
C ASP A 437 -29.19 30.88 22.94
N PRO A 438 -29.64 32.09 23.31
CA PRO A 438 -29.78 33.22 22.38
C PRO A 438 -28.48 33.58 21.67
N SER A 439 -27.33 33.37 22.31
CA SER A 439 -26.00 33.60 21.74
C SER A 439 -25.59 32.54 20.70
N TYR A 440 -26.27 31.38 20.65
CA TYR A 440 -25.99 30.34 19.67
C TYR A 440 -26.43 30.76 18.27
N ASN A 441 -25.46 30.88 17.36
CA ASN A 441 -25.72 31.20 15.96
C ASN A 441 -26.43 30.03 15.24
N ALA A 442 -27.76 30.14 15.09
CA ALA A 442 -28.63 29.16 14.41
C ALA A 442 -28.24 28.86 12.96
N SER A 443 -27.57 29.80 12.26
CA SER A 443 -27.12 29.54 10.88
C SER A 443 -26.15 28.35 10.81
N SER A 444 -25.41 28.08 11.90
CA SER A 444 -24.46 26.97 11.99
C SER A 444 -25.12 25.58 12.17
N SER A 445 -26.40 25.55 12.58
CA SER A 445 -27.25 24.36 12.65
C SER A 445 -28.37 24.35 11.60
N GLY A 446 -28.35 25.28 10.63
CA GLY A 446 -29.43 25.41 9.64
C GLY A 446 -30.79 25.69 10.28
N GLY A 447 -30.82 26.52 11.33
CA GLY A 447 -32.04 26.88 12.06
C GLY A 447 -32.41 25.95 13.22
N TYR A 448 -31.79 24.76 13.33
CA TYR A 448 -32.18 23.76 14.33
C TYR A 448 -31.84 24.20 15.78
N ARG A 449 -32.83 24.14 16.67
CA ARG A 449 -32.80 24.52 18.08
C ARG A 449 -33.11 23.31 18.97
N ASP A 450 -32.14 22.88 19.77
CA ASP A 450 -32.23 21.76 20.72
C ASP A 450 -31.10 21.85 21.77
N VAL A 451 -31.17 21.05 22.83
CA VAL A 451 -30.03 20.79 23.71
C VAL A 451 -29.47 19.41 23.38
N GLY A 452 -28.29 19.37 22.78
CA GLY A 452 -27.61 18.10 22.46
C GLY A 452 -26.57 17.76 23.51
N LEU A 453 -26.75 16.68 24.25
CA LEU A 453 -25.77 16.16 25.20
C LEU A 453 -25.00 15.01 24.58
N ASN A 454 -23.68 15.10 24.67
CA ASN A 454 -22.79 13.98 24.43
C ASN A 454 -22.46 13.37 25.79
N LEU A 455 -22.82 12.11 25.96
CA LEU A 455 -22.81 11.42 27.25
C LEU A 455 -22.00 10.13 27.12
N ARG A 456 -21.29 9.75 28.17
CA ARG A 456 -20.74 8.40 28.35
C ARG A 456 -21.49 7.73 29.46
N VAL A 457 -21.95 6.50 29.23
CA VAL A 457 -22.52 5.70 30.32
C VAL A 457 -21.34 5.04 31.05
N ILE A 458 -21.06 5.48 32.27
CA ILE A 458 -19.95 5.02 33.12
C ILE A 458 -20.41 4.04 34.22
N HIS A 459 -21.66 3.59 34.12
CA HIS A 459 -22.22 2.48 34.89
C HIS A 459 -21.25 1.27 34.93
N GLU A 460 -21.25 0.53 36.04
CA GLU A 460 -20.31 -0.60 36.23
C GLU A 460 -20.38 -1.63 35.10
N GLY A 461 -21.59 -1.91 34.59
CA GLY A 461 -21.75 -2.78 33.42
C GLY A 461 -21.04 -2.26 32.16
N ALA A 462 -21.05 -0.95 31.92
CA ALA A 462 -20.39 -0.34 30.77
C ALA A 462 -18.86 -0.34 30.92
N LYS A 463 -18.36 -0.19 32.15
CA LYS A 463 -16.93 -0.34 32.49
C LYS A 463 -16.46 -1.79 32.34
N GLY A 464 -17.24 -2.75 32.86
CA GLY A 464 -16.95 -4.18 32.75
C GLY A 464 -16.92 -4.68 31.29
N TRP A 465 -17.73 -4.07 30.43
CA TRP A 465 -17.77 -4.37 28.99
C TRP A 465 -16.74 -3.58 28.15
N GLY A 466 -15.98 -2.68 28.77
CA GLY A 466 -15.01 -1.84 28.06
C GLY A 466 -15.64 -0.84 27.07
N VAL A 467 -16.93 -0.51 27.23
CA VAL A 467 -17.68 0.41 26.34
C VAL A 467 -17.95 1.77 26.98
N ALA A 468 -17.56 1.97 28.24
CA ALA A 468 -17.73 3.24 28.97
C ALA A 468 -17.07 4.46 28.27
N GLY A 469 -16.11 4.23 27.36
CA GLY A 469 -15.50 5.29 26.56
C GLY A 469 -16.35 5.78 25.37
N HIS A 470 -17.37 5.04 24.97
CA HIS A 470 -18.19 5.36 23.80
C HIS A 470 -19.19 6.48 24.11
N ILE A 471 -19.33 7.42 23.16
CA ILE A 471 -20.13 8.63 23.35
C ILE A 471 -21.48 8.46 22.67
N CYS A 472 -22.56 8.58 23.44
CA CYS A 472 -23.94 8.68 22.96
C CYS A 472 -24.33 10.14 22.73
N GLU A 473 -25.22 10.39 21.76
CA GLU A 473 -25.87 11.71 21.59
C GLU A 473 -27.32 11.66 22.07
N LEU A 474 -27.61 12.29 23.23
CA LEU A 474 -28.97 12.58 23.65
C LEU A 474 -29.38 13.96 23.17
N ARG A 475 -30.59 14.08 22.61
CA ARG A 475 -31.17 15.39 22.29
C ARG A 475 -32.40 15.64 23.13
N LEU A 476 -32.46 16.82 23.72
CA LEU A 476 -33.63 17.32 24.42
C LEU A 476 -34.22 18.43 23.56
N ALA A 477 -35.49 18.27 23.19
CA ALA A 477 -36.17 19.20 22.30
C ALA A 477 -37.50 19.64 22.89
N VAL A 478 -37.85 20.91 22.69
CA VAL A 478 -39.19 21.41 23.01
C VAL A 478 -40.15 21.00 21.89
N ARG A 479 -41.34 20.53 22.24
CA ARG A 479 -42.33 19.96 21.30
C ARG A 479 -42.65 20.92 20.16
N LEU A 480 -42.89 22.19 20.48
CA LEU A 480 -43.21 23.23 19.49
C LEU A 480 -42.12 23.35 18.41
N LEU A 481 -40.84 23.28 18.79
CA LEU A 481 -39.72 23.33 17.86
C LEU A 481 -39.54 22.00 17.11
N HIS A 482 -39.71 20.86 17.79
CA HIS A 482 -39.55 19.56 17.17
C HIS A 482 -40.63 19.26 16.13
N VAL A 483 -41.84 19.81 16.25
CA VAL A 483 -42.92 19.67 15.26
C VAL A 483 -42.55 20.27 13.90
N LEU A 484 -41.80 21.37 13.89
CA LEU A 484 -41.38 22.07 12.66
C LEU A 484 -40.40 21.27 11.78
N VAL A 485 -39.80 20.21 12.33
CA VAL A 485 -38.80 19.40 11.63
C VAL A 485 -39.48 18.40 10.68
N ASP A 486 -39.67 18.77 9.42
CA ASP A 486 -40.21 17.86 8.39
C ASP A 486 -39.10 17.04 7.68
N SER A 487 -39.49 16.01 6.93
CA SER A 487 -38.55 15.12 6.24
C SER A 487 -37.84 15.79 5.06
N LYS A 488 -38.50 16.74 4.37
CA LYS A 488 -37.94 17.49 3.24
C LYS A 488 -36.89 18.51 3.72
N GLY A 489 -37.19 19.27 4.78
CA GLY A 489 -36.28 20.18 5.46
C GLY A 489 -35.07 19.47 6.07
N HIS A 490 -35.25 18.26 6.62
CA HIS A 490 -34.12 17.45 7.11
C HIS A 490 -33.14 17.03 5.99
N ALA A 491 -33.65 16.62 4.83
CA ALA A 491 -32.82 16.27 3.68
C ALA A 491 -32.03 17.48 3.13
N LEU A 492 -32.68 18.65 3.10
CA LEU A 492 -32.06 19.90 2.68
C LEU A 492 -30.99 20.36 3.68
N TYR A 493 -31.27 20.29 4.99
CA TYR A 493 -30.31 20.50 6.08
C TYR A 493 -29.06 19.62 5.94
N VAL A 494 -29.24 18.33 5.64
CA VAL A 494 -28.14 17.38 5.43
C VAL A 494 -27.21 17.82 4.30
N SER A 495 -27.78 18.30 3.18
CA SER A 495 -26.99 18.79 2.04
C SER A 495 -26.18 20.04 2.39
N MET A 496 -26.77 20.99 3.12
CA MET A 496 -26.13 22.25 3.51
C MET A 496 -25.02 22.06 4.54
N LYS A 497 -25.21 21.13 5.48
CA LYS A 497 -24.24 20.84 6.53
C LYS A 497 -22.88 20.38 5.99
N HIS A 498 -22.87 19.69 4.85
CA HIS A 498 -21.61 19.27 4.20
C HIS A 498 -20.84 20.47 3.64
N VAL A 499 -21.56 21.45 3.07
CA VAL A 499 -20.97 22.65 2.46
C VAL A 499 -20.41 23.62 3.51
N LEU A 500 -21.13 23.81 4.63
CA LEU A 500 -20.73 24.77 5.67
C LEU A 500 -19.53 24.30 6.53
N ARG A 501 -19.25 23.00 6.61
CA ARG A 501 -18.25 22.45 7.54
C ARG A 501 -16.83 22.30 6.98
N PHE A 502 -16.66 22.38 5.66
CA PHE A 502 -15.35 22.37 5.00
C PHE A 502 -14.39 23.46 5.53
N ARG A 503 -14.93 24.61 5.98
CA ARG A 503 -14.13 25.73 6.53
C ARG A 503 -13.75 25.57 8.01
N ARG A 504 -14.62 24.99 8.84
CA ARG A 504 -14.38 24.86 10.31
C ARG A 504 -13.30 23.83 10.66
N SER A 505 -13.07 22.81 9.83
CA SER A 505 -11.93 21.90 10.06
C SER A 505 -10.60 22.62 9.89
N SER A 506 -10.48 23.59 8.98
CA SER A 506 -9.24 24.35 8.74
C SER A 506 -8.83 25.23 9.95
N GLU A 507 -9.80 25.86 10.62
CA GLU A 507 -9.58 26.73 11.80
C GLU A 507 -9.29 25.95 13.10
N TRP A 508 -9.81 24.72 13.24
CA TRP A 508 -9.61 23.92 14.46
C TRP A 508 -8.19 23.33 14.55
N TRP A 509 -7.59 22.94 13.41
CA TRP A 509 -6.22 22.42 13.36
C TRP A 509 -5.16 23.50 13.57
N THR A 510 -5.39 24.71 13.05
CA THR A 510 -4.49 25.86 13.28
C THR A 510 -4.42 26.24 14.76
N ARG A 511 -5.50 26.06 15.53
CA ARG A 511 -5.53 26.32 16.98
C ARG A 511 -4.91 25.20 17.83
N SER A 512 -5.02 23.94 17.40
CA SER A 512 -4.44 22.77 18.10
C SER A 512 -2.91 22.68 17.98
N ASP A 513 -2.33 23.11 16.85
CA ASP A 513 -0.87 23.12 16.68
C ASP A 513 -0.16 24.22 17.49
N THR A 514 -0.85 25.32 17.80
CA THR A 514 -0.37 26.34 18.76
C THR A 514 -0.38 25.83 20.20
N GLU A 515 -1.42 25.13 20.65
CA GLU A 515 -1.47 24.56 22.02
C GLU A 515 -0.47 23.39 22.22
N LYS A 516 -0.16 22.62 21.17
CA LYS A 516 0.88 21.57 21.21
C LYS A 516 2.32 22.09 21.14
N LYS A 517 2.52 23.39 20.88
CA LYS A 517 3.84 24.03 20.98
C LYS A 517 4.11 24.47 22.42
N ASP A 518 3.14 25.04 23.12
CA ASP A 518 3.29 25.44 24.53
C ASP A 518 3.47 24.25 25.49
N GLY A 519 2.83 23.10 25.21
CA GLY A 519 3.01 21.89 26.02
C GLY A 519 4.39 21.22 25.90
N ARG A 520 5.18 21.54 24.86
CA ARG A 520 6.47 20.87 24.58
C ARG A 520 7.69 21.51 25.24
N ASP A 521 7.60 22.75 25.71
CA ASP A 521 8.69 23.40 26.45
C ASP A 521 8.70 23.03 27.95
N ILE A 522 7.60 22.51 28.48
CA ILE A 522 7.50 22.13 29.90
C ILE A 522 8.03 20.70 30.16
N MET A 523 7.98 19.79 29.17
CA MET A 523 8.40 18.39 29.37
C MET A 523 9.88 18.09 29.06
N ARG A 524 10.67 19.06 28.59
CA ARG A 524 12.06 18.81 28.17
C ARG A 524 13.11 18.90 29.28
N LYS A 525 12.70 19.10 30.55
CA LYS A 525 13.62 19.32 31.68
C LYS A 525 13.69 18.23 32.75
N ARG A 526 13.16 17.02 32.53
CA ARG A 526 13.36 15.91 33.48
C ARG A 526 13.71 14.59 32.81
N ARG A 527 14.88 14.08 33.24
CA ARG A 527 15.40 12.70 33.18
C ARG A 527 16.20 12.28 31.95
N SER A 528 17.46 12.71 31.97
CA SER A 528 18.62 11.85 31.73
C SER A 528 18.87 10.94 32.94
N SER A 529 19.04 9.62 32.74
CA SER A 529 20.05 8.75 33.40
C SER A 529 19.63 7.28 33.46
N GLY A 530 20.49 6.42 32.88
CA GLY A 530 20.73 5.01 33.26
C GLY A 530 19.66 3.99 32.89
N SER A 531 19.95 2.74 32.61
CA SER A 531 21.18 2.01 32.24
C SER A 531 20.70 0.65 31.72
N SER A 532 21.54 0.00 30.94
CA SER A 532 21.41 -1.36 30.42
C SER A 532 21.01 -2.43 31.46
N GLY A 533 20.22 -3.40 31.02
CA GLY A 533 20.00 -4.68 31.70
C GLY A 533 19.40 -5.71 30.74
N ALA A 534 20.20 -6.73 30.41
CA ALA A 534 19.78 -7.89 29.63
C ALA A 534 18.72 -8.70 30.38
N ALA A 535 17.78 -9.30 29.65
CA ALA A 535 16.86 -10.29 30.23
C ALA A 535 16.68 -11.45 29.25
N GLU A 536 17.09 -12.62 29.73
CA GLU A 536 16.85 -13.92 29.17
C GLU A 536 15.36 -14.28 29.13
N THR A 537 15.10 -15.15 28.17
CA THR A 537 13.90 -15.92 27.85
C THR A 537 13.20 -16.53 29.07
N LEU A 538 11.98 -16.06 29.37
CA LEU A 538 10.92 -16.90 29.96
C LEU A 538 9.58 -16.56 29.27
N LEU A 539 9.15 -17.48 28.41
CA LEU A 539 7.84 -17.54 27.76
C LEU A 539 6.80 -18.08 28.74
N PRO A 540 5.59 -17.51 28.84
CA PRO A 540 4.44 -18.26 29.30
C PRO A 540 3.86 -19.05 28.13
N THR A 541 4.18 -20.34 28.10
CA THR A 541 3.25 -21.38 27.66
C THR A 541 2.01 -21.33 28.56
N HIS A 542 0.81 -21.21 27.98
CA HIS A 542 -0.48 -21.76 28.42
C HIS A 542 -1.65 -20.92 27.87
N MET A 543 -2.18 -21.33 26.72
CA MET A 543 -3.60 -21.18 26.39
C MET A 543 -4.11 -22.56 26.01
N SER A 544 -4.38 -23.38 27.03
CA SER A 544 -5.39 -24.45 27.03
C SER A 544 -5.35 -25.15 28.38
N SER A 545 -6.37 -24.95 29.21
CA SER A 545 -6.96 -26.00 30.03
C SER A 545 -8.20 -25.48 30.76
N SER A 546 -9.18 -26.38 30.88
CA SER A 546 -10.36 -26.39 31.76
C SER A 546 -11.44 -25.32 31.54
N ILE A 547 -12.45 -25.68 30.72
CA ILE A 547 -13.83 -25.27 30.98
C ILE A 547 -14.45 -26.39 31.81
N GLY A 548 -14.48 -26.18 33.12
CA GLY A 548 -15.34 -26.87 34.06
C GLY A 548 -15.92 -25.80 34.99
N PHE A 549 -17.21 -25.95 35.31
CA PHE A 549 -18.08 -25.09 36.11
C PHE A 549 -18.89 -23.98 35.39
N SER A 550 -20.19 -24.32 35.24
CA SER A 550 -21.39 -23.48 35.31
C SER A 550 -21.29 -22.05 34.75
N LYS A 551 -21.31 -21.95 33.42
CA LYS A 551 -21.80 -20.73 32.75
C LYS A 551 -23.30 -20.86 32.57
N SER A 552 -24.06 -19.79 32.78
CA SER A 552 -25.50 -19.80 32.49
C SER A 552 -25.71 -20.14 31.00
N LEU A 553 -26.69 -21.00 30.71
CA LEU A 553 -27.09 -21.45 29.35
C LEU A 553 -27.20 -20.31 28.33
N ALA A 554 -27.54 -19.11 28.82
CA ALA A 554 -27.68 -17.88 28.05
C ALA A 554 -26.36 -17.34 27.45
N GLN A 555 -25.25 -17.49 28.18
CA GLN A 555 -23.93 -17.02 27.74
C GLN A 555 -23.33 -17.93 26.66
N GLU A 556 -23.66 -19.21 26.67
CA GLU A 556 -23.22 -20.18 25.67
C GLU A 556 -23.88 -19.93 24.30
N ARG A 557 -25.19 -19.59 24.28
CA ARG A 557 -25.95 -19.33 23.04
C ARG A 557 -25.43 -18.13 22.25
N SER A 558 -25.09 -17.03 22.92
CA SER A 558 -24.61 -15.86 22.18
C SER A 558 -23.12 -15.90 21.82
N ASP A 559 -22.27 -16.66 22.52
CA ASP A 559 -20.89 -16.92 22.08
C ASP A 559 -20.90 -17.66 20.72
N ILE A 560 -21.84 -18.60 20.54
CA ILE A 560 -22.06 -19.34 19.30
C ILE A 560 -22.59 -18.43 18.17
N ALA A 561 -23.63 -17.62 18.40
CA ALA A 561 -24.20 -16.72 17.38
C ALA A 561 -23.17 -15.78 16.74
N LEU A 562 -22.23 -15.38 17.56
CA LEU A 562 -21.19 -14.44 17.20
C LEU A 562 -20.08 -15.12 16.40
N LEU A 563 -19.73 -16.35 16.80
CA LEU A 563 -18.80 -17.17 16.05
C LEU A 563 -19.39 -17.47 14.68
N ILE A 564 -20.71 -17.64 14.58
CA ILE A 564 -21.45 -17.84 13.32
C ILE A 564 -21.26 -16.64 12.42
N TYR A 565 -21.41 -15.42 12.95
CA TYR A 565 -21.16 -14.22 12.15
C TYR A 565 -19.68 -14.11 11.71
N LYS A 566 -18.70 -14.31 12.59
CA LYS A 566 -17.27 -14.28 12.21
C LYS A 566 -16.91 -15.37 11.20
N SER A 567 -17.61 -16.51 11.24
CA SER A 567 -17.52 -17.58 10.26
C SER A 567 -17.93 -17.13 8.85
N MET A 568 -18.82 -16.13 8.77
CA MET A 568 -19.41 -15.64 7.51
C MET A 568 -18.63 -14.49 6.88
N TYR A 569 -17.89 -13.70 7.65
CA TYR A 569 -17.26 -12.46 7.18
C TYR A 569 -15.76 -12.42 7.48
N PRO A 570 -14.95 -11.82 6.59
CA PRO A 570 -13.52 -11.70 6.82
C PRO A 570 -13.21 -10.76 8.00
N GLY A 571 -12.35 -11.21 8.92
CA GLY A 571 -11.76 -10.38 9.98
C GLY A 571 -10.46 -9.71 9.51
N ASN A 572 -9.75 -9.05 10.42
CA ASN A 572 -8.49 -8.36 10.07
C ASN A 572 -7.31 -8.63 11.01
N ILE A 573 -7.51 -9.39 12.09
CA ILE A 573 -6.58 -9.45 13.21
C ILE A 573 -5.45 -10.40 12.86
N LEU A 574 -5.83 -11.65 12.61
CA LEU A 574 -4.94 -12.68 12.15
C LEU A 574 -4.47 -12.37 10.73
N ASP A 575 -5.23 -11.64 9.93
CA ASP A 575 -4.82 -11.18 8.60
C ASP A 575 -3.77 -10.05 8.65
N LYS A 576 -3.92 -9.08 9.57
CA LYS A 576 -2.90 -8.06 9.84
C LYS A 576 -1.67 -8.68 10.44
N TYR A 577 -1.83 -9.68 11.30
CA TYR A 577 -0.70 -10.44 11.82
C TYR A 577 -0.04 -11.25 10.69
N LEU A 578 -0.77 -11.95 9.81
CA LEU A 578 -0.26 -12.63 8.62
C LEU A 578 0.48 -11.67 7.65
N SER A 579 -0.02 -10.45 7.46
CA SER A 579 0.62 -9.45 6.60
C SER A 579 1.80 -8.71 7.23
N SER A 580 1.81 -8.55 8.57
CA SER A 580 2.89 -7.93 9.34
C SER A 580 3.95 -8.92 9.82
N SER A 581 3.67 -10.22 9.83
CA SER A 581 4.53 -11.31 10.32
C SER A 581 5.68 -11.64 9.38
N GLY A 582 6.36 -10.61 8.88
CA GLY A 582 7.80 -10.65 8.62
C GLY A 582 8.61 -11.25 9.78
N TYR A 583 8.02 -11.40 10.98
CA TYR A 583 8.52 -12.16 12.11
C TYR A 583 8.65 -13.68 11.87
N GLY A 584 7.69 -14.31 11.19
CA GLY A 584 7.79 -15.74 10.82
C GLY A 584 8.93 -15.97 9.84
N VAL A 585 9.13 -15.01 8.93
CA VAL A 585 10.25 -14.98 8.00
C VAL A 585 11.57 -14.65 8.71
N SER A 586 11.58 -13.73 9.68
CA SER A 586 12.80 -13.32 10.37
C SER A 586 13.41 -14.45 11.19
N LYS A 587 12.60 -15.39 11.69
CA LYS A 587 13.06 -16.61 12.38
C LYS A 587 13.33 -17.80 11.46
N ALA A 588 12.67 -17.91 10.31
CA ALA A 588 12.90 -19.01 9.38
C ALA A 588 14.31 -18.98 8.77
N ASP A 589 14.95 -20.11 8.52
CA ASP A 589 16.29 -20.12 7.92
C ASP A 589 16.34 -19.37 6.58
N THR A 590 17.45 -18.66 6.32
CA THR A 590 17.62 -17.86 5.09
C THR A 590 17.45 -18.70 3.83
N THR A 591 17.89 -19.96 3.86
CA THR A 591 17.70 -20.92 2.78
C THR A 591 16.22 -21.27 2.57
N SER A 592 15.46 -21.47 3.65
CA SER A 592 14.01 -21.67 3.57
C SER A 592 13.29 -20.47 2.95
N VAL A 593 13.77 -19.27 3.28
CA VAL A 593 13.23 -18.01 2.78
C VAL A 593 13.50 -17.84 1.27
N LEU A 594 14.72 -18.11 0.81
CA LEU A 594 15.14 -17.96 -0.59
C LEU A 594 14.44 -18.89 -1.57
N TYR A 595 13.83 -19.98 -1.09
CA TYR A 595 13.06 -20.92 -1.91
C TYR A 595 11.56 -20.88 -1.63
N SER A 596 11.10 -19.86 -0.91
CA SER A 596 9.67 -19.54 -0.81
C SER A 596 9.13 -18.95 -2.13
N SER A 597 7.82 -18.72 -2.24
CA SER A 597 7.24 -18.04 -3.42
C SER A 597 7.58 -16.56 -3.54
N HIS A 598 8.01 -15.95 -2.44
CA HIS A 598 8.37 -14.53 -2.38
C HIS A 598 9.77 -14.38 -1.78
N PRO A 599 10.80 -14.91 -2.46
CA PRO A 599 12.15 -14.99 -1.92
C PRO A 599 12.79 -13.62 -1.66
N LEU A 600 12.68 -12.66 -2.57
CA LEU A 600 13.15 -11.27 -2.39
C LEU A 600 12.40 -10.54 -1.27
N LYS A 601 11.06 -10.54 -1.26
CA LYS A 601 10.25 -9.88 -0.24
C LYS A 601 10.60 -10.43 1.14
N ASN A 602 10.69 -11.75 1.25
CA ASN A 602 10.99 -12.43 2.49
C ASN A 602 12.46 -12.21 2.92
N VAL A 603 13.43 -12.28 2.01
CA VAL A 603 14.84 -12.07 2.37
C VAL A 603 15.12 -10.61 2.73
N LEU A 604 14.38 -9.63 2.18
CA LEU A 604 14.47 -8.23 2.61
C LEU A 604 14.07 -8.01 4.08
N HIS A 605 13.34 -8.93 4.71
CA HIS A 605 13.10 -8.90 6.16
C HIS A 605 14.32 -9.36 6.98
N LYS A 606 15.35 -9.95 6.35
CA LYS A 606 16.56 -10.44 7.01
C LYS A 606 17.62 -9.34 7.12
N THR A 607 18.06 -9.07 8.36
CA THR A 607 19.14 -8.11 8.61
C THR A 607 20.43 -8.50 7.91
N SER A 608 20.79 -9.78 7.87
CA SER A 608 21.99 -10.25 7.17
C SER A 608 21.97 -9.93 5.68
N PHE A 609 20.82 -10.06 5.03
CA PHE A 609 20.66 -9.69 3.63
C PHE A 609 20.68 -8.17 3.41
N GLN A 610 20.09 -7.39 4.32
CA GLN A 610 20.19 -5.93 4.29
C GLN A 610 21.65 -5.45 4.38
N VAL A 611 22.46 -6.07 5.25
CA VAL A 611 23.90 -5.79 5.34
C VAL A 611 24.63 -6.19 4.06
N LEU A 612 24.30 -7.35 3.48
CA LEU A 612 24.86 -7.78 2.20
C LEU A 612 24.56 -6.77 1.09
N LEU A 613 23.34 -6.24 1.00
CA LEU A 613 22.97 -5.21 0.03
C LEU A 613 23.77 -3.91 0.21
N LEU A 614 24.03 -3.51 1.46
CA LEU A 614 24.89 -2.34 1.74
C LEU A 614 26.34 -2.58 1.28
N LEU A 615 26.89 -3.77 1.56
CA LEU A 615 28.23 -4.15 1.13
C LEU A 615 28.35 -4.20 -0.41
N VAL A 616 27.38 -4.83 -1.08
CA VAL A 616 27.32 -4.88 -2.55
C VAL A 616 27.21 -3.47 -3.13
N GLY A 617 26.36 -2.62 -2.56
CA GLY A 617 26.26 -1.21 -2.97
C GLY A 617 27.57 -0.45 -2.82
N GLY A 618 28.31 -0.67 -1.72
CA GLY A 618 29.62 -0.09 -1.50
C GLY A 618 30.69 -0.56 -2.48
N VAL A 619 30.71 -1.86 -2.82
CA VAL A 619 31.61 -2.43 -3.83
C VAL A 619 31.28 -1.88 -5.22
N LEU A 620 30.00 -1.85 -5.60
CA LEU A 620 29.57 -1.25 -6.86
C LEU A 620 29.99 0.22 -6.93
N PHE A 621 29.76 0.99 -5.87
CA PHE A 621 30.20 2.38 -5.80
C PHE A 621 31.70 2.51 -6.06
N TYR A 622 32.53 1.71 -5.38
CA TYR A 622 33.99 1.73 -5.58
C TYR A 622 34.40 1.39 -7.03
N LEU A 623 33.84 0.32 -7.61
CA LEU A 623 34.13 -0.09 -8.99
C LEU A 623 33.75 0.99 -10.00
N TYR A 624 32.58 1.59 -9.83
CA TYR A 624 32.10 2.66 -10.68
C TYR A 624 32.95 3.93 -10.51
N MET A 625 33.26 4.32 -9.27
CA MET A 625 34.15 5.46 -8.91
C MET A 625 35.53 5.37 -9.57
N ASN A 626 36.08 4.17 -9.70
CA ASN A 626 37.39 3.97 -10.35
C ASN A 626 37.33 3.95 -11.89
N ASN A 627 36.23 3.45 -12.48
CA ASN A 627 36.12 3.31 -13.93
C ASN A 627 35.63 4.58 -14.63
N PHE A 628 34.86 5.43 -13.96
CA PHE A 628 34.38 6.68 -14.52
C PHE A 628 35.17 7.85 -13.91
N ASN A 629 35.73 8.70 -14.78
CA ASN A 629 36.21 10.01 -14.35
C ASN A 629 34.99 10.94 -14.16
N TYR A 630 34.28 10.78 -13.04
CA TYR A 630 33.07 11.57 -12.72
C TYR A 630 33.31 13.06 -12.81
N VAL A 631 34.49 13.51 -12.36
CA VAL A 631 34.90 14.90 -12.45
C VAL A 631 34.85 15.37 -13.90
N SER A 632 35.34 14.57 -14.85
CA SER A 632 35.22 14.89 -16.27
C SER A 632 33.77 14.89 -16.77
N VAL A 633 32.91 13.95 -16.32
CA VAL A 633 31.49 13.89 -16.73
C VAL A 633 30.75 15.15 -16.29
N PHE A 634 30.92 15.55 -15.04
CA PHE A 634 30.34 16.79 -14.50
C PHE A 634 30.95 18.05 -15.12
N GLN A 635 32.21 18.00 -15.53
CA GLN A 635 32.89 19.10 -16.24
C GLN A 635 32.63 19.09 -17.76
N GLY A 636 31.82 18.16 -18.29
CA GLY A 636 31.56 18.07 -19.73
C GLY A 636 32.82 17.89 -20.58
N ARG A 637 33.84 17.22 -20.03
CA ARG A 637 35.19 17.05 -20.60
C ARG A 637 35.91 18.38 -20.90
N ALA A 638 35.54 19.47 -20.22
CA ALA A 638 36.24 20.74 -20.36
C ALA A 638 37.71 20.60 -19.94
N VAL A 639 38.62 20.96 -20.84
CA VAL A 639 40.06 20.99 -20.58
C VAL A 639 40.52 22.42 -20.41
N TYR A 640 41.48 22.63 -19.51
CA TYR A 640 42.16 23.90 -19.39
C TYR A 640 43.11 24.07 -20.60
N LEU A 641 42.82 25.04 -21.46
CA LEU A 641 43.53 25.28 -22.71
C LEU A 641 44.36 26.56 -22.60
N ARG A 642 45.68 26.43 -22.64
CA ARG A 642 46.60 27.57 -22.69
C ARG A 642 47.19 27.77 -24.08
N HIS A 643 47.66 26.68 -24.70
CA HIS A 643 48.11 26.68 -26.09
C HIS A 643 47.49 25.50 -26.84
N LEU A 644 47.15 25.72 -28.11
CA LEU A 644 46.64 24.73 -29.05
C LEU A 644 47.63 24.61 -30.21
N LYS A 645 48.04 23.40 -30.57
CA LYS A 645 48.91 23.11 -31.71
C LYS A 645 48.08 22.31 -32.70
N CYS A 646 47.85 22.84 -33.89
CA CYS A 646 47.19 22.10 -34.97
C CYS A 646 48.18 21.78 -36.09
N GLY A 647 48.36 20.49 -36.37
CA GLY A 647 49.25 19.95 -37.40
C GLY A 647 48.49 19.56 -38.66
N PHE A 648 49.04 19.93 -39.81
CA PHE A 648 48.51 19.64 -41.13
C PHE A 648 49.43 18.61 -41.81
N GLU A 649 49.07 17.33 -41.77
CA GLU A 649 49.86 16.25 -42.38
C GLU A 649 49.68 16.25 -43.92
N GLY A 650 50.77 16.11 -44.68
CA GLY A 650 50.74 15.97 -46.15
C GLY A 650 50.94 17.25 -46.98
N TYR A 651 51.21 18.41 -46.38
CA TYR A 651 51.47 19.66 -47.08
C TYR A 651 52.92 20.13 -46.85
N SER A 652 53.80 20.05 -47.86
CA SER A 652 55.24 20.31 -47.73
C SER A 652 55.66 21.77 -48.00
N ASN A 653 54.81 22.59 -48.63
CA ASN A 653 55.10 24.00 -48.90
C ASN A 653 54.51 24.92 -47.82
N ALA A 654 55.27 25.18 -46.77
CA ALA A 654 54.92 26.11 -45.69
C ALA A 654 54.85 27.59 -46.15
N SER A 655 55.54 27.95 -47.24
CA SER A 655 55.53 29.31 -47.81
C SER A 655 54.19 29.70 -48.46
N ALA A 656 53.45 28.73 -49.01
CA ALA A 656 52.14 28.99 -49.62
C ALA A 656 51.07 29.42 -48.59
N TRP A 657 51.27 29.12 -47.30
CA TRP A 657 50.37 29.56 -46.21
C TRP A 657 50.70 30.95 -45.68
N ALA A 658 51.90 31.46 -45.94
CA ALA A 658 52.28 32.82 -45.58
C ALA A 658 51.81 33.84 -46.63
N ASP A 659 51.76 33.45 -47.90
CA ASP A 659 51.38 34.31 -49.03
C ASP A 659 49.92 34.18 -49.48
N ALA A 660 49.27 33.03 -49.26
CA ALA A 660 47.82 32.94 -49.38
C ALA A 660 47.22 33.44 -48.07
N ASP A 661 46.35 34.44 -48.12
CA ASP A 661 45.47 34.91 -47.03
C ASP A 661 44.49 33.81 -46.53
N VAL A 662 44.96 32.57 -46.37
CA VAL A 662 44.33 31.52 -45.56
C VAL A 662 44.59 31.87 -44.10
N ALA A 663 44.07 33.03 -43.73
CA ALA A 663 43.81 33.44 -42.39
C ALA A 663 42.96 32.34 -41.72
N ILE A 664 43.58 31.44 -40.96
CA ILE A 664 42.88 30.79 -39.84
C ILE A 664 42.67 31.84 -38.74
N GLN A 665 42.19 33.04 -39.12
CA GLN A 665 41.80 34.10 -38.20
C GLN A 665 40.52 33.71 -37.45
N ASP A 666 39.75 32.77 -38.00
CA ASP A 666 38.46 32.36 -37.45
C ASP A 666 38.48 31.01 -36.72
N LEU A 667 39.64 30.60 -36.17
CA LEU A 667 39.67 29.50 -35.21
C LEU A 667 39.28 30.01 -33.82
N ALA A 668 38.25 29.42 -33.25
CA ALA A 668 37.80 29.73 -31.89
C ALA A 668 37.78 28.46 -31.05
N ALA A 669 38.29 28.53 -29.83
CA ALA A 669 38.09 27.44 -28.88
C ALA A 669 36.72 27.63 -28.20
N VAL A 670 35.95 26.55 -28.04
CA VAL A 670 34.55 26.65 -27.63
C VAL A 670 34.29 25.89 -26.34
N LYS A 671 33.51 26.50 -25.44
CA LYS A 671 32.92 25.82 -24.28
C LYS A 671 31.41 25.69 -24.44
N ASP A 672 30.93 24.49 -24.23
CA ASP A 672 29.54 24.06 -24.29
C ASP A 672 28.83 24.45 -25.57
N THR A 673 29.56 24.51 -26.69
CA THR A 673 29.08 24.90 -28.03
C THR A 673 28.59 26.35 -28.21
N CYS A 674 28.64 27.20 -27.18
CA CYS A 674 28.19 28.60 -27.31
C CYS A 674 29.16 29.67 -26.79
N ARG A 675 30.16 29.32 -25.98
CA ARG A 675 31.12 30.30 -25.47
C ARG A 675 32.41 30.20 -26.25
N GLU A 676 32.68 31.18 -27.09
CA GLU A 676 33.89 31.24 -27.91
C GLU A 676 35.01 31.97 -27.16
N TYR A 677 36.21 31.41 -27.25
CA TYR A 677 37.44 32.02 -26.80
C TYR A 677 38.30 32.24 -28.04
N MET A 678 38.56 33.50 -28.34
CA MET A 678 39.50 33.88 -29.40
C MET A 678 40.92 33.73 -28.86
N TRP A 679 41.82 33.31 -29.74
CA TRP A 679 43.24 33.25 -29.43
C TRP A 679 43.84 34.66 -29.36
N THR A 680 44.90 34.82 -28.57
CA THR A 680 45.61 36.08 -28.32
C THR A 680 46.81 36.27 -29.23
N SER A 681 47.47 35.18 -29.60
CA SER A 681 48.55 35.16 -30.59
C SER A 681 48.59 33.82 -31.32
N SER A 682 48.99 33.84 -32.60
CA SER A 682 49.28 32.65 -33.38
C SER A 682 50.73 32.67 -33.88
N LYS A 683 51.36 31.50 -34.00
CA LYS A 683 52.69 31.31 -34.59
C LYS A 683 52.68 30.09 -35.51
N VAL A 684 53.31 30.19 -36.67
CA VAL A 684 53.46 29.09 -37.63
C VAL A 684 54.90 28.58 -37.56
N ALA A 685 55.09 27.26 -37.38
CA ALA A 685 56.40 26.63 -37.42
C ALA A 685 56.31 25.26 -38.11
N GLY A 686 56.91 25.15 -39.30
CA GLY A 686 56.81 23.96 -40.16
C GLY A 686 55.37 23.73 -40.62
N SER A 687 54.86 22.50 -40.44
CA SER A 687 53.48 22.10 -40.75
C SER A 687 52.49 22.31 -39.59
N ASN A 688 52.92 22.97 -38.51
CA ASN A 688 52.10 23.19 -37.31
C ASN A 688 51.79 24.67 -37.09
N ILE A 689 50.56 24.95 -36.69
CA ILE A 689 50.09 26.26 -36.28
C ILE A 689 49.79 26.22 -34.78
N PHE A 690 50.40 27.15 -34.03
CA PHE A 690 50.28 27.25 -32.58
C PHE A 690 49.43 28.47 -32.23
N PHE A 691 48.32 28.25 -31.53
CA PHE A 691 47.43 29.29 -31.00
C PHE A 691 47.60 29.40 -29.49
N SER A 692 47.65 30.61 -28.96
CA SER A 692 47.74 30.87 -27.51
C SER A 692 46.49 31.55 -27.01
N PHE A 693 45.93 31.10 -25.90
CA PHE A 693 44.66 31.58 -25.35
C PHE A 693 44.86 32.33 -24.02
N PRO A 694 43.91 33.22 -23.65
CA PRO A 694 43.94 33.91 -22.36
C PRO A 694 44.04 32.94 -21.17
N PRO A 695 44.61 33.37 -20.03
CA PRO A 695 44.62 32.55 -18.83
C PRO A 695 43.17 32.29 -18.38
N ASN A 696 42.90 31.11 -17.79
CA ASN A 696 41.55 30.63 -17.41
C ASN A 696 40.61 30.22 -18.56
N THR A 697 41.13 29.83 -19.72
CA THR A 697 40.32 29.31 -20.82
C THR A 697 40.02 27.82 -20.63
N PHE A 698 38.75 27.47 -20.42
CA PHE A 698 38.28 26.07 -20.34
C PHE A 698 37.39 25.76 -21.53
N VAL A 699 37.69 24.69 -22.27
CA VAL A 699 37.05 24.40 -23.56
C VAL A 699 36.73 22.92 -23.68
N ASN A 700 35.63 22.60 -24.35
CA ASN A 700 35.21 21.24 -24.70
C ASN A 700 34.77 21.18 -26.18
N GLY A 701 35.34 22.06 -27.01
CA GLY A 701 35.18 22.05 -28.45
C GLY A 701 36.11 23.03 -29.14
N VAL A 702 36.24 22.91 -30.46
CA VAL A 702 37.01 23.84 -31.31
C VAL A 702 36.21 24.10 -32.58
N LYS A 703 36.15 25.36 -32.99
CA LYS A 703 35.43 25.84 -34.16
C LYS A 703 36.40 26.33 -35.23
N PHE A 704 36.11 26.00 -36.48
CA PHE A 704 36.85 26.40 -37.67
C PHE A 704 35.90 27.04 -38.68
N THR A 705 36.17 28.22 -39.21
CA THR A 705 35.45 28.68 -40.42
C THR A 705 35.96 27.93 -41.65
N LEU A 706 35.05 27.38 -42.44
CA LEU A 706 35.38 26.57 -43.62
C LEU A 706 35.69 27.46 -44.82
N THR A 707 36.93 27.94 -44.91
CA THR A 707 37.40 28.63 -46.12
C THR A 707 37.50 27.64 -47.30
N PRO A 708 37.39 28.08 -48.57
CA PRO A 708 37.52 27.21 -49.74
C PRO A 708 38.83 26.39 -49.74
N HIS A 709 39.92 26.96 -49.24
CA HIS A 709 41.22 26.32 -49.11
C HIS A 709 41.24 25.23 -48.04
N LEU A 710 40.72 25.52 -46.83
CA LEU A 710 40.63 24.54 -45.75
C LEU A 710 39.72 23.36 -46.14
N LYS A 711 38.64 23.63 -46.87
CA LYS A 711 37.75 22.60 -47.42
C LYS A 711 38.47 21.68 -48.42
N SER A 712 39.25 22.25 -49.33
CA SER A 712 40.02 21.46 -50.29
C SER A 712 41.07 20.58 -49.59
N TYR A 713 41.69 21.10 -48.52
CA TYR A 713 42.68 20.38 -47.73
C TYR A 713 42.07 19.20 -46.95
N LEU A 714 40.97 19.42 -46.22
CA LEU A 714 40.29 18.38 -45.44
C LEU A 714 39.74 17.24 -46.31
N LYS A 715 39.57 17.46 -47.63
CA LYS A 715 39.22 16.41 -48.58
C LYS A 715 40.34 15.41 -48.86
N SER A 716 41.60 15.82 -48.77
CA SER A 716 42.76 15.01 -49.18
C SER A 716 43.73 14.66 -48.05
N SER A 717 43.59 15.27 -46.88
CA SER A 717 44.65 15.28 -45.86
C SER A 717 44.11 15.31 -44.43
N ARG A 718 44.98 15.00 -43.45
CA ARG A 718 44.63 14.81 -42.03
C ARG A 718 44.97 16.04 -41.18
N LEU A 719 44.04 16.45 -40.32
CA LEU A 719 44.22 17.54 -39.36
C LEU A 719 44.29 16.99 -37.93
N SER A 720 45.40 17.17 -37.23
CA SER A 720 45.54 16.83 -35.81
C SER A 720 45.63 18.08 -34.96
N CYS A 721 45.00 18.11 -33.79
CA CYS A 721 45.18 19.20 -32.83
C CYS A 721 45.53 18.65 -31.44
N ASP A 722 46.61 19.17 -30.87
CA ASP A 722 47.11 18.93 -29.52
C ASP A 722 46.92 20.18 -28.67
N TYR A 723 46.86 20.04 -27.35
CA TYR A 723 46.79 21.14 -26.41
C TYR A 723 47.80 21.02 -25.27
N THR A 724 48.15 22.15 -24.67
CA THR A 724 48.84 22.20 -23.38
C THR A 724 48.16 23.18 -22.44
N SER A 725 48.27 22.88 -21.15
CA SER A 725 47.74 23.67 -20.03
C SER A 725 48.84 24.44 -19.30
N ASP A 726 50.10 24.25 -19.70
CA ASP A 726 51.24 24.88 -19.03
C ASP A 726 51.33 26.36 -19.38
N GLY A 727 51.21 27.21 -18.36
CA GLY A 727 51.31 28.67 -18.48
C GLY A 727 52.74 29.19 -18.54
N LYS A 728 53.76 28.34 -18.33
CA LYS A 728 55.18 28.73 -18.30
C LYS A 728 55.86 28.68 -19.67
N ILE A 729 55.13 28.31 -20.72
CA ILE A 729 55.65 28.21 -22.07
C ILE A 729 55.58 29.60 -22.71
N ASP A 730 56.70 30.33 -22.70
CA ASP A 730 56.80 31.65 -23.33
C ASP A 730 56.77 31.55 -24.87
N ASP A 731 57.32 30.46 -25.44
CA ASP A 731 57.29 30.19 -26.88
C ASP A 731 56.75 28.78 -27.16
N PRO A 732 55.49 28.63 -27.61
CA PRO A 732 54.88 27.32 -27.84
C PRO A 732 55.56 26.51 -28.96
N THR A 733 56.32 27.16 -29.83
CA THR A 733 57.07 26.49 -30.92
C THR A 733 58.30 25.72 -30.44
N ARG A 734 58.86 26.08 -29.27
CA ARG A 734 60.05 25.44 -28.68
C ARG A 734 59.72 24.38 -27.63
N ALA A 735 58.45 24.25 -27.24
CA ALA A 735 57.99 23.27 -26.27
C ALA A 735 58.06 21.86 -26.84
N LYS A 736 59.09 21.10 -26.47
CA LYS A 736 59.29 19.71 -26.90
C LYS A 736 58.44 18.69 -26.13
N GLU A 737 57.98 19.02 -24.92
CA GLU A 737 57.25 18.11 -24.03
C GLU A 737 55.96 18.76 -23.48
N GLY A 738 54.97 17.95 -23.10
CA GLY A 738 53.75 18.42 -22.42
C GLY A 738 52.49 18.62 -23.28
N TRP A 739 52.57 18.39 -24.60
CA TRP A 739 51.40 18.40 -25.49
C TRP A 739 50.55 17.14 -25.29
N LYS A 740 49.24 17.30 -25.15
CA LYS A 740 48.25 16.23 -25.06
C LYS A 740 47.33 16.28 -26.28
N PRO A 741 46.99 15.15 -26.91
CA PRO A 741 46.07 15.15 -28.05
C PRO A 741 44.69 15.68 -27.64
N LEU A 742 44.14 16.60 -28.44
CA LEU A 742 42.79 17.14 -28.26
C LEU A 742 41.79 16.40 -29.16
N PHE A 743 42.04 16.39 -30.47
CA PHE A 743 41.30 15.59 -31.45
C PHE A 743 42.10 15.42 -32.74
N THR A 744 41.61 14.55 -33.62
CA THR A 744 42.16 14.38 -34.96
C THR A 744 41.01 14.17 -35.93
N VAL A 745 41.06 14.88 -37.06
CA VAL A 745 40.13 14.77 -38.19
C VAL A 745 40.84 13.99 -39.27
N GLU A 746 40.37 12.77 -39.53
CA GLU A 746 40.87 11.92 -40.62
C GLU A 746 40.41 12.48 -41.98
N SER A 747 41.13 12.13 -43.05
CA SER A 747 40.84 12.63 -44.40
C SER A 747 39.45 12.15 -44.88
N CYS A 748 38.83 12.87 -45.82
CA CYS A 748 37.58 12.37 -46.46
C CYS A 748 37.75 11.01 -47.18
N GLN A 749 38.99 10.55 -47.43
CA GLN A 749 39.27 9.24 -48.00
C GLN A 749 39.16 8.11 -46.97
N ASP A 750 39.40 8.41 -45.68
CA ASP A 750 39.43 7.43 -44.59
C ASP A 750 38.17 7.46 -43.71
N GLY A 751 37.40 8.55 -43.72
CA GLY A 751 36.21 8.74 -42.87
C GLY A 751 34.97 9.30 -43.59
N LEU A 752 33.95 8.46 -43.79
CA LEU A 752 32.66 8.80 -44.46
C LEU A 752 31.68 9.68 -43.63
N GLY A 753 32.05 10.09 -42.41
CA GLY A 753 31.13 10.69 -41.45
C GLY A 753 30.99 12.21 -41.48
N LEU A 754 31.86 12.92 -42.21
CA LEU A 754 31.85 14.40 -42.23
C LEU A 754 30.86 14.92 -43.30
N PRO A 755 29.90 15.80 -42.96
CA PRO A 755 28.88 16.28 -43.90
C PRO A 755 29.43 16.86 -45.21
N PHE A 756 30.58 17.55 -45.15
CA PHE A 756 31.23 18.17 -46.32
C PHE A 756 32.04 17.21 -47.20
N CYS A 757 32.24 15.96 -46.75
CA CYS A 757 32.85 14.89 -47.55
C CYS A 757 31.82 14.23 -48.50
N ARG A 758 30.52 14.52 -48.34
CA ARG A 758 29.47 14.03 -49.25
C ARG A 758 29.51 14.77 -50.59
N ALA A 759 29.31 14.06 -51.70
CA ALA A 759 29.42 14.60 -53.05
C ALA A 759 28.40 15.70 -53.35
N ASP A 760 27.22 15.67 -52.71
CA ASP A 760 26.09 16.56 -52.98
C ASP A 760 26.16 17.90 -52.22
N PHE A 761 27.32 18.21 -51.63
CA PHE A 761 27.45 19.29 -50.65
C PHE A 761 27.89 20.64 -51.27
N SER A 762 26.96 21.60 -51.34
CA SER A 762 27.20 23.00 -51.78
C SER A 762 27.27 23.94 -50.56
N PRO A 763 28.44 24.52 -50.23
CA PRO A 763 28.63 25.32 -49.01
C PRO A 763 28.16 26.77 -49.19
N ARG A 764 27.67 27.39 -48.11
CA ARG A 764 27.52 28.85 -48.01
C ARG A 764 28.83 29.49 -47.52
N ILE A 765 29.07 30.75 -47.91
CA ILE A 765 30.34 31.48 -47.65
C ILE A 765 30.65 31.66 -46.14
N ASP A 766 29.65 31.55 -45.26
CA ASP A 766 29.76 31.82 -43.81
C ASP A 766 29.66 30.56 -42.92
N GLU A 767 29.99 29.38 -43.44
CA GLU A 767 29.85 28.13 -42.70
C GLU A 767 31.09 27.76 -41.86
N SER A 768 30.88 27.29 -40.64
CA SER A 768 31.92 26.86 -39.70
C SER A 768 31.75 25.41 -39.26
N LEU A 769 32.85 24.68 -39.12
CA LEU A 769 32.96 23.34 -38.56
C LEU A 769 33.24 23.41 -37.05
N LEU A 770 32.35 22.88 -36.24
CA LEU A 770 32.55 22.68 -34.80
C LEU A 770 32.91 21.23 -34.52
N VAL A 771 34.00 21.05 -33.79
CA VAL A 771 34.41 19.79 -33.18
C VAL A 771 33.95 19.80 -31.73
N ASP A 772 32.94 19.00 -31.39
CA ASP A 772 32.41 18.89 -30.03
C ASP A 772 33.13 17.77 -29.27
N LEU A 773 33.80 18.11 -28.17
CA LEU A 773 34.57 17.18 -27.34
C LEU A 773 33.76 16.68 -26.13
N ARG A 774 32.52 17.17 -25.94
CA ARG A 774 31.66 16.76 -24.82
C ARG A 774 31.35 15.28 -24.85
N PHE A 775 30.96 14.77 -23.68
CA PHE A 775 30.44 13.42 -23.57
C PHE A 775 29.16 13.28 -24.38
N THR A 776 29.07 12.19 -25.14
CA THR A 776 27.83 11.82 -25.81
C THR A 776 26.74 11.53 -24.78
N TRP A 777 25.48 11.68 -25.19
CA TRP A 777 24.33 11.29 -24.38
C TRP A 777 24.46 9.84 -23.85
N ARG A 778 25.11 8.95 -24.61
CA ARG A 778 25.38 7.57 -24.21
C ARG A 778 26.22 7.47 -22.95
N VAL A 779 27.29 8.27 -22.82
CA VAL A 779 28.11 8.30 -21.60
C VAL A 779 27.30 8.82 -20.42
N THR A 780 26.40 9.77 -20.65
CA THR A 780 25.48 10.26 -19.61
C THR A 780 24.49 9.17 -19.18
N CYS A 781 23.93 8.43 -20.12
CA CYS A 781 23.09 7.27 -19.82
C CYS A 781 23.86 6.20 -19.06
N ASN A 782 25.08 5.86 -19.46
CA ASN A 782 25.94 4.91 -18.74
C ASN A 782 26.24 5.37 -17.31
N PHE A 783 26.45 6.68 -17.10
CA PHE A 783 26.56 7.26 -15.77
C PHE A 783 25.26 7.10 -14.95
N LEU A 784 24.10 7.36 -15.56
CA LEU A 784 22.80 7.17 -14.91
C LEU A 784 22.53 5.70 -14.55
N LEU A 785 22.89 4.76 -15.43
CA LEU A 785 22.84 3.31 -15.17
C LEU A 785 23.65 2.97 -13.93
N ALA A 786 24.91 3.42 -13.87
CA ALA A 786 25.79 3.22 -12.73
C ALA A 786 25.19 3.77 -11.43
N VAL A 787 24.67 5.00 -11.45
CA VAL A 787 24.03 5.63 -10.29
C VAL A 787 22.83 4.79 -9.81
N LEU A 788 21.93 4.40 -10.70
CA LEU A 788 20.74 3.61 -10.33
C LEU A 788 21.12 2.26 -9.71
N GLN A 789 22.11 1.57 -10.27
CA GLN A 789 22.59 0.29 -9.75
C GLN A 789 23.29 0.44 -8.38
N VAL A 790 24.12 1.47 -8.22
CA VAL A 790 24.81 1.79 -6.95
C VAL A 790 23.82 2.09 -5.83
N PHE A 791 22.80 2.91 -6.08
CA PHE A 791 21.86 3.34 -5.05
C PHE A 791 20.70 2.36 -4.83
N GLY A 792 20.41 1.47 -5.77
CA GLY A 792 19.34 0.47 -5.65
C GLY A 792 19.54 -0.48 -4.47
N CYS A 793 20.75 -1.00 -4.27
CA CYS A 793 21.06 -1.93 -3.18
C CYS A 793 21.01 -1.26 -1.79
N PRO A 794 21.71 -0.14 -1.51
CA PRO A 794 21.60 0.58 -0.24
C PRO A 794 20.20 1.14 0.01
N GLY A 795 19.56 1.72 -1.01
CA GLY A 795 18.22 2.28 -0.92
C GLY A 795 17.17 1.24 -0.53
N SER A 796 17.26 0.04 -1.09
CA SER A 796 16.38 -1.07 -0.70
C SER A 796 16.65 -1.54 0.73
N ALA A 797 17.91 -1.65 1.16
CA ALA A 797 18.25 -2.00 2.54
C ALA A 797 17.70 -0.98 3.56
N ILE A 798 17.86 0.32 3.29
CA ILE A 798 17.35 1.41 4.13
C ILE A 798 15.83 1.37 4.21
N LEU A 799 15.13 1.25 3.07
CA LEU A 799 13.67 1.17 3.04
C LEU A 799 13.14 -0.09 3.75
N ALA A 800 13.83 -1.22 3.63
CA ALA A 800 13.47 -2.44 4.32
C ALA A 800 13.62 -2.27 5.84
N ARG A 801 14.68 -1.58 6.29
CA ARG A 801 14.88 -1.23 7.71
C ARG A 801 13.79 -0.31 8.26
N LEU A 802 13.27 0.59 7.42
CA LEU A 802 12.10 1.43 7.71
C LEU A 802 10.75 0.66 7.64
N LYS A 803 10.78 -0.68 7.55
CA LYS A 803 9.61 -1.57 7.41
C LYS A 803 8.76 -1.28 6.16
N LYS A 804 9.32 -0.61 5.16
CA LYS A 804 8.67 -0.33 3.86
C LYS A 804 9.09 -1.37 2.82
N ILE A 805 8.82 -2.64 3.09
CA ILE A 805 9.33 -3.77 2.30
C ILE A 805 8.88 -3.74 0.85
N HIS A 806 7.65 -3.30 0.57
CA HIS A 806 7.18 -3.13 -0.81
C HIS A 806 7.99 -2.07 -1.57
N ALA A 807 8.29 -0.93 -0.93
CA ALA A 807 9.12 0.10 -1.53
C ALA A 807 10.57 -0.38 -1.69
N ALA A 808 11.11 -1.07 -0.69
CA ALA A 808 12.44 -1.68 -0.74
C ALA A 808 12.59 -2.63 -1.93
N LYS A 809 11.62 -3.53 -2.10
CA LYS A 809 11.53 -4.45 -3.23
C LYS A 809 11.52 -3.69 -4.55
N THR A 810 10.68 -2.66 -4.67
CA THR A 810 10.58 -1.87 -5.89
C THR A 810 11.86 -1.10 -6.20
N VAL A 811 12.54 -0.54 -5.21
CA VAL A 811 13.86 0.08 -5.41
C VAL A 811 14.90 -0.93 -5.86
N PHE A 812 14.93 -2.12 -5.26
CA PHE A 812 15.84 -3.20 -5.67
C PHE A 812 15.55 -3.68 -7.10
N ALA A 813 14.29 -3.94 -7.44
CA ALA A 813 13.89 -4.30 -8.80
C ALA A 813 14.14 -3.16 -9.81
N SER A 814 14.11 -1.90 -9.34
CA SER A 814 14.42 -0.71 -10.14
C SER A 814 15.85 -0.64 -10.64
N ALA A 815 16.79 -1.23 -9.90
CA ALA A 815 18.17 -1.41 -10.37
C ALA A 815 18.30 -2.36 -11.58
N PHE A 816 17.22 -3.03 -12.00
CA PHE A 816 17.19 -3.90 -13.17
C PHE A 816 16.23 -3.37 -14.24
N HIS A 817 14.92 -3.25 -13.98
CA HIS A 817 13.99 -2.88 -15.06
C HIS A 817 14.12 -1.43 -15.56
N VAL A 818 14.55 -0.47 -14.73
CA VAL A 818 14.77 0.92 -15.17
C VAL A 818 16.08 1.01 -15.94
N VAL A 819 17.10 0.28 -15.47
CA VAL A 819 18.39 0.10 -16.13
C VAL A 819 18.19 -0.53 -17.51
N GLY A 820 17.47 -1.66 -17.59
CA GLY A 820 17.13 -2.32 -18.85
C GLY A 820 16.33 -1.43 -19.81
N LEU A 821 15.44 -0.55 -19.33
CA LEU A 821 14.80 0.44 -20.19
C LEU A 821 15.79 1.46 -20.76
N ILE A 822 16.71 1.98 -19.94
CA ILE A 822 17.76 2.91 -20.41
C ILE A 822 18.69 2.21 -21.41
N GLU A 823 19.07 0.96 -21.16
CA GLU A 823 19.86 0.14 -22.09
C GLU A 823 19.12 -0.13 -23.40
N PHE A 824 17.80 -0.32 -23.35
CA PHE A 824 16.99 -0.47 -24.56
C PHE A 824 17.05 0.82 -25.38
N PHE A 825 16.93 1.99 -24.73
CA PHE A 825 17.11 3.27 -25.41
C PHE A 825 18.52 3.41 -26.02
N LEU A 826 19.57 2.94 -25.33
CA LEU A 826 20.93 2.90 -25.87
C LEU A 826 21.04 1.98 -27.10
N ALA A 827 20.37 0.81 -27.06
CA ALA A 827 20.37 -0.16 -28.15
C ALA A 827 19.66 0.35 -29.41
N MET A 828 18.67 1.23 -29.27
CA MET A 828 17.96 1.86 -30.39
C MET A 828 18.78 2.93 -31.12
N SER A 829 19.99 3.26 -30.62
CA SER A 829 20.87 4.22 -31.27
C SER A 829 21.54 3.63 -32.51
N PRO A 830 21.38 4.22 -33.72
CA PRO A 830 21.79 3.63 -35.00
C PRO A 830 23.30 3.47 -35.25
N GLU A 831 24.17 3.89 -34.32
CA GLU A 831 25.57 4.20 -34.61
C GLU A 831 26.63 3.29 -33.96
N GLU A 832 26.32 2.05 -33.55
CA GLU A 832 27.32 1.23 -32.84
C GLU A 832 27.34 -0.25 -33.25
N ASN A 833 28.55 -0.79 -33.41
CA ASN A 833 28.81 -2.23 -33.46
C ASN A 833 28.38 -2.97 -32.16
N ARG A 834 27.94 -2.23 -31.12
CA ARG A 834 27.47 -2.76 -29.82
C ARG A 834 25.95 -2.69 -29.63
N GLN A 835 25.16 -2.39 -30.66
CA GLN A 835 23.69 -2.44 -30.55
C GLN A 835 23.20 -3.79 -30.01
N ALA A 836 23.75 -4.89 -30.54
CA ALA A 836 23.42 -6.24 -30.08
C ALA A 836 23.79 -6.46 -28.61
N TYR A 837 24.91 -5.88 -28.14
CA TYR A 837 25.33 -5.94 -26.74
C TYR A 837 24.30 -5.27 -25.81
N TYR A 838 23.94 -4.01 -26.09
CA TYR A 838 22.97 -3.28 -25.26
C TYR A 838 21.57 -3.87 -25.38
N LEU A 839 21.19 -4.38 -26.55
CA LEU A 839 19.90 -5.04 -26.73
C LEU A 839 19.79 -6.29 -25.85
N VAL A 840 20.82 -7.14 -25.84
CA VAL A 840 20.85 -8.33 -24.98
C VAL A 840 20.76 -7.95 -23.50
N TRP A 841 21.58 -7.00 -23.04
CA TRP A 841 21.51 -6.51 -21.65
C TRP A 841 20.13 -5.96 -21.32
N SER A 842 19.58 -5.10 -22.18
CA SER A 842 18.29 -4.46 -21.96
C SER A 842 17.16 -5.48 -21.75
N VAL A 843 17.11 -6.52 -22.59
CA VAL A 843 16.10 -7.57 -22.49
C VAL A 843 16.28 -8.37 -21.21
N MET A 844 17.53 -8.68 -20.84
CA MET A 844 17.82 -9.45 -19.62
C MET A 844 17.51 -8.67 -18.35
N ASP A 845 17.95 -7.42 -18.24
CA ASP A 845 17.74 -6.54 -17.09
C ASP A 845 16.26 -6.16 -16.95
N LEU A 846 15.59 -5.84 -18.05
CA LEU A 846 14.15 -5.60 -18.05
C LEU A 846 13.39 -6.85 -17.60
N SER A 847 13.68 -8.01 -18.19
CA SER A 847 13.02 -9.27 -17.84
C SER A 847 13.26 -9.63 -16.36
N MET A 848 14.50 -9.50 -15.88
CA MET A 848 14.84 -9.81 -14.49
C MET A 848 14.14 -8.85 -13.52
N GLY A 849 14.16 -7.54 -13.79
CA GLY A 849 13.46 -6.56 -12.96
C GLY A 849 11.94 -6.81 -12.91
N LEU A 850 11.33 -7.17 -14.04
CA LEU A 850 9.91 -7.55 -14.10
C LEU A 850 9.62 -8.85 -13.34
N ILE A 851 10.50 -9.86 -13.43
CA ILE A 851 10.40 -11.10 -12.64
C ILE A 851 10.49 -10.77 -11.15
N LEU A 852 11.46 -9.96 -10.74
CA LEU A 852 11.61 -9.54 -9.34
C LEU A 852 10.36 -8.81 -8.85
N GLN A 853 9.85 -7.85 -9.62
CA GLN A 853 8.72 -7.01 -9.22
C GLN A 853 7.39 -7.80 -9.19
N PHE A 854 7.11 -8.61 -10.21
CA PHE A 854 5.77 -9.20 -10.42
C PHE A 854 5.72 -10.73 -10.30
N GLN A 855 6.81 -11.45 -10.54
CA GLN A 855 6.83 -12.93 -10.64
C GLN A 855 7.96 -13.56 -9.82
N GLU A 856 8.14 -13.05 -8.61
CA GLU A 856 9.28 -13.32 -7.72
C GLU A 856 9.51 -14.82 -7.41
N ARG A 857 8.47 -15.66 -7.53
CA ARG A 857 8.57 -17.13 -7.42
C ARG A 857 9.55 -17.75 -8.41
N TYR A 858 9.79 -17.09 -9.54
CA TYR A 858 10.76 -17.52 -10.54
C TYR A 858 12.12 -16.87 -10.37
N MET A 859 12.33 -16.02 -9.35
CA MET A 859 13.57 -15.26 -9.16
C MET A 859 14.82 -16.14 -9.24
N ILE A 860 14.90 -17.25 -8.50
CA ILE A 860 16.13 -18.08 -8.50
C ILE A 860 16.40 -18.72 -9.86
N LYS A 861 15.34 -19.19 -10.56
CA LYS A 861 15.48 -19.76 -11.91
C LYS A 861 15.85 -18.69 -12.92
N GLY A 862 15.18 -17.54 -12.84
CA GLY A 862 15.45 -16.36 -13.66
C GLY A 862 16.86 -15.84 -13.44
N LEU A 863 17.33 -15.79 -12.20
CA LEU A 863 18.69 -15.35 -11.83
C LEU A 863 19.76 -16.28 -12.40
N LEU A 864 19.53 -17.59 -12.43
CA LEU A 864 20.45 -18.54 -13.08
C LEU A 864 20.54 -18.27 -14.59
N VAL A 865 19.38 -18.19 -15.27
CA VAL A 865 19.32 -17.92 -16.72
C VAL A 865 19.95 -16.55 -17.02
N TYR A 866 19.59 -15.53 -16.25
CA TYR A 866 20.15 -14.19 -16.32
C TYR A 866 21.67 -14.21 -16.17
N SER A 867 22.20 -14.86 -15.14
CA SER A 867 23.64 -14.88 -14.88
C SER A 867 24.41 -15.63 -15.96
N VAL A 868 23.87 -16.74 -16.48
CA VAL A 868 24.47 -17.48 -17.60
C VAL A 868 24.47 -16.63 -18.86
N ILE A 869 23.32 -16.07 -19.25
CA ILE A 869 23.21 -15.27 -20.47
C ILE A 869 24.09 -14.03 -20.38
N THR A 870 23.99 -13.25 -19.31
CA THR A 870 24.75 -11.99 -19.16
C THR A 870 26.25 -12.20 -19.01
N SER A 871 26.72 -13.38 -18.56
CA SER A 871 28.15 -13.67 -18.50
C SER A 871 28.77 -13.86 -19.89
N PHE A 872 28.05 -14.44 -20.85
CA PHE A 872 28.63 -14.89 -22.13
C PHE A 872 28.02 -14.22 -23.36
N LEU A 873 26.69 -14.07 -23.41
CA LEU A 873 25.99 -13.63 -24.60
C LEU A 873 26.26 -12.17 -24.98
N PRO A 874 26.37 -11.20 -24.04
CA PRO A 874 26.76 -9.84 -24.40
C PRO A 874 28.15 -9.78 -25.06
N ALA A 875 29.14 -10.47 -24.48
CA ALA A 875 30.49 -10.54 -25.05
C ALA A 875 30.44 -11.18 -26.46
N ALA A 876 29.73 -12.30 -26.62
CA ALA A 876 29.55 -12.92 -27.93
C ALA A 876 28.82 -12.00 -28.92
N ALA A 877 27.77 -11.30 -28.50
CA ALA A 877 27.01 -10.37 -29.34
C ALA A 877 27.88 -9.18 -29.79
N GLN A 878 28.79 -8.69 -28.95
CA GLN A 878 29.76 -7.64 -29.30
C GLN A 878 30.68 -8.07 -30.45
N TYR A 879 31.07 -9.36 -30.50
CA TYR A 879 31.93 -9.92 -31.56
C TYR A 879 31.13 -10.68 -32.63
N ARG A 880 29.85 -10.35 -32.85
CA ARG A 880 28.98 -10.98 -33.87
C ARG A 880 28.95 -12.52 -33.81
N LEU A 881 28.98 -13.06 -32.58
CA LEU A 881 29.01 -14.49 -32.25
C LEU A 881 30.33 -15.21 -32.61
N ASP A 882 31.41 -14.47 -32.89
CA ASP A 882 32.75 -15.05 -32.99
C ASP A 882 33.37 -15.24 -31.59
N PHE A 883 33.18 -16.43 -31.03
CA PHE A 883 33.69 -16.78 -29.69
C PHE A 883 35.22 -16.80 -29.60
N SER A 884 35.94 -16.87 -30.73
CA SER A 884 37.40 -16.90 -30.73
C SER A 884 38.03 -15.56 -30.33
N GLN A 885 37.27 -14.46 -30.46
CA GLN A 885 37.72 -13.10 -30.14
C GLN A 885 37.39 -12.67 -28.71
N ILE A 886 36.61 -13.46 -27.96
CA ILE A 886 36.21 -13.11 -26.60
C ILE A 886 37.41 -13.28 -25.65
N MET A 887 37.86 -12.18 -25.07
CA MET A 887 38.90 -12.21 -24.04
C MET A 887 38.27 -12.32 -22.65
N TRP A 888 39.02 -12.80 -21.65
CA TRP A 888 38.49 -13.04 -20.31
C TRP A 888 37.96 -11.77 -19.61
N TRP A 889 38.45 -10.58 -19.99
CA TRP A 889 37.97 -9.29 -19.47
C TRP A 889 36.67 -8.81 -20.13
N ASP A 890 36.28 -9.38 -21.28
CA ASP A 890 34.99 -9.08 -21.93
C ASP A 890 33.82 -9.80 -21.23
N ILE A 891 34.13 -10.81 -20.42
CA ILE A 891 33.17 -11.52 -19.59
C ILE A 891 32.76 -10.62 -18.42
N ALA A 892 31.44 -10.45 -18.23
CA ALA A 892 30.90 -9.65 -17.15
C ALA A 892 31.18 -10.31 -15.79
N MET A 893 32.30 -9.94 -15.15
CA MET A 893 32.75 -10.53 -13.88
C MET A 893 31.71 -10.43 -12.75
N SER A 894 30.87 -9.39 -12.76
CA SER A 894 29.72 -9.27 -11.86
C SER A 894 28.70 -10.39 -12.06
N SER A 895 28.36 -10.72 -13.30
CA SER A 895 27.48 -11.83 -13.66
C SER A 895 28.10 -13.20 -13.35
N VAL A 896 29.42 -13.36 -13.53
CA VAL A 896 30.13 -14.58 -13.14
C VAL A 896 30.14 -14.75 -11.61
N GLY A 897 30.38 -13.68 -10.86
CA GLY A 897 30.28 -13.68 -9.40
C GLY A 897 28.87 -14.04 -8.93
N LEU A 898 27.84 -13.48 -9.58
CA LEU A 898 26.45 -13.80 -9.31
C LEU A 898 26.11 -15.26 -9.66
N LEU A 899 26.62 -15.78 -10.78
CA LEU A 899 26.49 -17.19 -11.17
C LEU A 899 27.14 -18.10 -10.12
N GLY A 900 28.35 -17.77 -9.66
CA GLY A 900 29.04 -18.49 -8.59
C GLY A 900 28.23 -18.51 -7.30
N LEU A 901 27.62 -17.38 -6.90
CA LEU A 901 26.72 -17.31 -5.75
C LEU A 901 25.46 -18.17 -5.95
N VAL A 902 24.84 -18.14 -7.14
CA VAL A 902 23.65 -18.96 -7.44
C VAL A 902 23.99 -20.45 -7.38
N ILE A 903 25.14 -20.85 -7.93
CA ILE A 903 25.64 -22.24 -7.86
C ILE A 903 25.90 -22.61 -6.40
N LEU A 904 26.61 -21.77 -5.64
CA LEU A 904 26.87 -21.98 -4.21
C LEU A 904 25.57 -22.17 -3.43
N PHE A 905 24.58 -21.28 -3.61
CA PHE A 905 23.27 -21.41 -2.95
C PHE A 905 22.56 -22.70 -3.34
N THR A 906 22.63 -23.10 -4.61
CA THR A 906 22.01 -24.32 -5.11
C THR A 906 22.67 -25.57 -4.52
N LEU A 907 24.00 -25.63 -4.50
CA LEU A 907 24.77 -26.71 -3.88
C LEU A 907 24.55 -26.75 -2.38
N HIS A 908 24.56 -25.60 -1.71
CA HIS A 908 24.27 -25.49 -0.28
C HIS A 908 22.86 -25.98 0.06
N ARG A 909 21.87 -25.67 -0.79
CA ARG A 909 20.51 -26.23 -0.64
C ARG A 909 20.52 -27.76 -0.77
N GLN A 910 21.19 -28.30 -1.78
CA GLN A 910 21.29 -29.75 -1.96
C GLN A 910 21.96 -30.42 -0.76
N PHE A 911 23.02 -29.81 -0.23
CA PHE A 911 23.70 -30.25 0.98
C PHE A 911 22.78 -30.23 2.21
N ILE A 912 22.01 -29.16 2.43
CA ILE A 912 21.03 -29.08 3.54
C ILE A 912 19.97 -30.17 3.40
N VAL A 913 19.42 -30.36 2.20
CA VAL A 913 18.42 -31.41 1.94
C VAL A 913 19.02 -32.78 2.21
N PHE A 914 20.25 -33.04 1.75
CA PHE A 914 20.98 -34.27 2.01
C PHE A 914 21.21 -34.51 3.52
N LYS A 915 21.78 -33.52 4.22
CA LYS A 915 22.01 -33.56 5.68
C LYS A 915 20.71 -33.82 6.44
N SER A 916 19.63 -33.16 6.05
CA SER A 916 18.33 -33.35 6.69
C SER A 916 17.78 -34.76 6.46
N ARG A 917 17.95 -35.35 5.26
CA ARG A 917 17.56 -36.73 4.96
C ARG A 917 18.35 -37.73 5.81
N TRP A 918 19.63 -37.47 6.03
CA TRP A 918 20.45 -38.28 6.93
C TRP A 918 19.88 -38.27 8.35
N GLN A 919 19.51 -37.10 8.88
CA GLN A 919 19.01 -36.95 10.25
C GLN A 919 17.72 -37.75 10.53
N ILE A 920 16.86 -37.97 9.53
CA ILE A 920 15.63 -38.75 9.68
C ILE A 920 15.80 -40.22 9.25
N SER A 921 16.96 -40.62 8.73
CA SER A 921 17.17 -41.97 8.20
C SER A 921 16.93 -43.07 9.24
N GLY A 922 17.30 -42.84 10.50
CA GLY A 922 17.05 -43.77 11.61
C GLY A 922 15.56 -43.93 11.91
N ASP A 923 14.80 -42.84 11.94
CA ASP A 923 13.34 -42.88 12.15
C ASP A 923 12.65 -43.57 10.95
N MET A 924 13.11 -43.27 9.73
CA MET A 924 12.59 -43.88 8.51
C MET A 924 12.80 -45.40 8.51
N LYS A 925 13.96 -45.89 8.97
CA LYS A 925 14.21 -47.34 9.13
C LYS A 925 13.23 -47.96 10.13
N LYS A 926 13.00 -47.32 11.29
CA LYS A 926 12.03 -47.81 12.30
C LYS A 926 10.61 -47.89 11.74
N TYR A 927 10.17 -46.84 11.05
CA TYR A 927 8.85 -46.83 10.41
C TYR A 927 8.72 -47.87 9.29
N ASN A 928 9.76 -48.04 8.47
CA ASN A 928 9.75 -49.07 7.42
C ASN A 928 9.75 -50.49 8.01
N GLN A 929 10.49 -50.74 9.09
CA GLN A 929 10.45 -52.04 9.77
C GLN A 929 9.06 -52.32 10.35
N CYS A 930 8.46 -51.33 11.01
CA CYS A 930 7.08 -51.42 11.50
C CYS A 930 6.09 -51.72 10.36
N TRP A 931 6.23 -51.02 9.23
CA TRP A 931 5.43 -51.28 8.03
C TRP A 931 5.59 -52.71 7.50
N LEU A 932 6.82 -53.21 7.40
CA LEU A 932 7.09 -54.57 6.94
C LEU A 932 6.48 -55.61 7.87
N ASN A 933 6.57 -55.41 9.19
CA ASN A 933 5.98 -56.31 10.18
C ASN A 933 4.45 -56.35 10.09
N ILE A 934 3.80 -55.21 9.84
CA ILE A 934 2.34 -55.15 9.64
C ILE A 934 1.96 -55.82 8.33
N PHE A 935 2.71 -55.54 7.25
CA PHE A 935 2.45 -56.10 5.93
C PHE A 935 2.69 -57.62 5.86
N SER A 936 3.57 -58.16 6.70
CA SER A 936 3.86 -59.60 6.78
C SER A 936 2.86 -60.40 7.61
N ARG A 937 1.87 -59.76 8.26
CA ARG A 937 0.80 -60.48 8.97
C ARG A 937 -0.10 -61.18 7.96
N ASP A 938 -0.54 -62.39 8.29
CA ASP A 938 -1.45 -63.16 7.43
C ASP A 938 -2.74 -62.37 7.17
N GLY A 939 -3.16 -62.32 5.90
CA GLY A 939 -4.35 -61.58 5.46
C GLY A 939 -4.17 -60.06 5.30
N ALA A 940 -3.14 -59.42 5.89
CA ALA A 940 -2.98 -57.96 5.85
C ALA A 940 -2.91 -57.38 4.43
N GLY A 941 -2.26 -58.09 3.50
CA GLY A 941 -2.18 -57.67 2.09
C GLY A 941 -3.54 -57.61 1.39
N GLU A 942 -4.47 -58.50 1.74
CA GLU A 942 -5.84 -58.49 1.19
C GLU A 942 -6.65 -57.34 1.78
N VAL A 943 -6.53 -57.10 3.08
CA VAL A 943 -7.20 -55.98 3.76
C VAL A 943 -6.70 -54.64 3.23
N LEU A 944 -5.39 -54.48 3.01
CA LEU A 944 -4.83 -53.26 2.44
C LEU A 944 -5.28 -53.02 1.00
N ARG A 945 -5.47 -54.10 0.22
CA ARG A 945 -6.07 -54.01 -1.12
C ARG A 945 -7.54 -53.57 -1.03
N SER A 946 -8.30 -54.13 -0.08
CA SER A 946 -9.68 -53.71 0.19
C SER A 946 -9.75 -52.23 0.60
N LEU A 947 -8.88 -51.79 1.52
CA LEU A 947 -8.75 -50.40 1.93
C LEU A 947 -8.46 -49.47 0.76
N LYS A 948 -7.57 -49.87 -0.17
CA LYS A 948 -7.30 -49.13 -1.41
C LYS A 948 -8.57 -48.97 -2.24
N LEU A 949 -9.29 -50.06 -2.50
CA LEU A 949 -10.54 -50.04 -3.27
C LEU A 949 -11.61 -49.17 -2.60
N ILE A 950 -11.73 -49.22 -1.27
CA ILE A 950 -12.61 -48.34 -0.49
C ILE A 950 -12.22 -46.87 -0.66
N CYS A 951 -10.93 -46.54 -0.53
CA CYS A 951 -10.44 -45.18 -0.70
C CYS A 951 -10.68 -44.63 -2.12
N GLU A 952 -10.58 -45.48 -3.15
CA GLU A 952 -10.80 -45.12 -4.56
C GLU A 952 -12.26 -44.79 -4.89
N ARG A 953 -13.23 -45.16 -4.03
CA ARG A 953 -14.64 -44.74 -4.17
C ARG A 953 -14.79 -43.22 -4.04
N VAL A 954 -13.89 -42.55 -3.33
CA VAL A 954 -13.90 -41.09 -3.15
C VAL A 954 -13.10 -40.41 -4.26
N ARG A 955 -13.79 -39.71 -5.17
CA ARG A 955 -13.13 -38.86 -6.16
C ARG A 955 -12.51 -37.64 -5.47
N PRO A 956 -11.19 -37.42 -5.57
CA PRO A 956 -10.53 -36.33 -4.87
C PRO A 956 -11.03 -34.98 -5.39
N LYS A 957 -11.64 -34.19 -4.51
CA LYS A 957 -12.00 -32.80 -4.75
C LYS A 957 -10.81 -31.90 -4.39
N GLN A 958 -10.84 -30.66 -4.87
CA GLN A 958 -9.84 -29.67 -4.45
C GLN A 958 -10.05 -29.37 -2.96
N ALA A 959 -9.02 -29.62 -2.14
CA ALA A 959 -9.07 -29.39 -0.69
C ALA A 959 -8.97 -27.90 -0.37
N LEU A 960 -10.07 -27.18 -0.62
CA LEU A 960 -10.23 -25.76 -0.33
C LEU A 960 -11.32 -25.55 0.73
N GLN A 961 -11.02 -24.64 1.65
CA GLN A 961 -11.98 -24.09 2.59
C GLN A 961 -12.95 -23.18 1.84
N LEU A 962 -14.25 -23.46 1.98
CA LEU A 962 -15.29 -22.76 1.26
C LEU A 962 -16.29 -22.12 2.21
N LYS A 963 -16.89 -21.02 1.76
CA LYS A 963 -18.13 -20.51 2.30
C LYS A 963 -19.28 -21.25 1.62
N VAL A 964 -19.82 -22.25 2.30
CA VAL A 964 -21.03 -22.96 1.87
C VAL A 964 -22.18 -22.41 2.70
N PHE A 965 -23.12 -21.75 2.03
CA PHE A 965 -24.34 -21.26 2.63
C PHE A 965 -25.50 -21.93 1.90
N ASP A 966 -26.34 -22.63 2.65
CA ASP A 966 -27.56 -23.16 2.08
C ASP A 966 -28.62 -22.06 2.06
N ALA A 967 -28.91 -21.53 0.87
CA ALA A 967 -29.92 -20.50 0.68
C ALA A 967 -31.34 -20.98 1.05
N SER A 968 -31.55 -22.28 1.22
CA SER A 968 -32.82 -22.87 1.62
C SER A 968 -33.01 -22.99 3.15
N CYS A 969 -31.95 -22.80 3.93
CA CYS A 969 -32.04 -22.87 5.39
C CYS A 969 -32.77 -21.63 5.92
N ALA A 970 -34.01 -21.80 6.36
CA ALA A 970 -34.94 -20.75 6.81
C ALA A 970 -34.48 -19.94 8.05
N LEU A 971 -33.27 -20.22 8.56
CA LEU A 971 -32.60 -19.49 9.63
C LEU A 971 -32.36 -18.00 9.29
N GLU A 972 -32.47 -17.63 8.00
CA GLU A 972 -32.49 -16.24 7.52
C GLU A 972 -33.66 -15.41 8.06
N SER A 973 -34.71 -16.04 8.60
CA SER A 973 -35.94 -15.35 9.06
C SER A 973 -36.08 -15.19 10.57
N THR A 974 -35.27 -15.85 11.41
CA THR A 974 -35.46 -15.80 12.88
C THR A 974 -34.23 -15.29 13.62
N ILE A 975 -33.02 -15.59 13.15
CA ILE A 975 -31.76 -15.09 13.76
C ILE A 975 -31.30 -13.76 13.11
N LEU A 976 -31.67 -13.53 11.84
CA LEU A 976 -31.35 -12.32 11.07
C LEU A 976 -32.53 -11.32 10.90
N ASP A 977 -33.69 -11.62 11.51
CA ASP A 977 -34.97 -10.92 11.29
C ASP A 977 -34.99 -9.41 11.58
N PRO A 978 -34.17 -8.83 12.50
CA PRO A 978 -34.15 -7.38 12.69
C PRO A 978 -33.63 -6.64 11.45
N LEU A 979 -32.67 -7.23 10.72
CA LEU A 979 -32.04 -6.63 9.54
C LEU A 979 -32.90 -6.83 8.29
N ALA A 980 -33.58 -7.99 8.20
CA ALA A 980 -34.51 -8.31 7.11
C ALA A 980 -35.82 -7.50 7.21
N SER A 981 -36.36 -7.28 8.41
CA SER A 981 -37.54 -6.42 8.61
C SER A 981 -37.22 -4.93 8.36
N MET A 982 -36.03 -4.46 8.76
CA MET A 982 -35.55 -3.12 8.43
C MET A 982 -35.38 -2.92 6.91
N LEU A 983 -34.85 -3.91 6.17
CA LEU A 983 -34.73 -3.87 4.71
C LEU A 983 -36.08 -4.00 3.98
N LYS A 984 -37.04 -4.77 4.52
CA LYS A 984 -38.42 -4.85 4.01
C LYS A 984 -39.21 -3.55 4.21
N SER A 985 -38.90 -2.75 5.23
CA SER A 985 -39.54 -1.43 5.45
C SER A 985 -39.05 -0.34 4.47
N GLN A 986 -37.91 -0.53 3.80
CA GLN A 986 -37.40 0.36 2.74
C GLN A 986 -37.73 -0.16 1.32
N LYS A 987 -38.98 -0.53 1.08
CA LYS A 987 -39.44 -1.20 -0.16
C LYS A 987 -39.31 -0.37 -1.46
N ASP A 988 -39.01 0.93 -1.39
CA ASP A 988 -38.88 1.81 -2.56
C ASP A 988 -37.46 2.22 -2.92
N ASN A 989 -36.42 1.81 -2.18
CA ASN A 989 -35.06 2.08 -2.59
C ASN A 989 -34.60 1.10 -3.69
N SER A 990 -34.23 1.62 -4.86
CA SER A 990 -33.76 0.83 -6.01
C SER A 990 -32.57 -0.10 -5.68
N PHE A 991 -31.84 0.19 -4.60
CA PHE A 991 -30.72 -0.62 -4.11
C PHE A 991 -31.14 -1.96 -3.49
N SER A 992 -32.23 -2.04 -2.71
CA SER A 992 -32.68 -3.31 -2.11
C SER A 992 -33.22 -4.25 -3.19
N LYS A 993 -33.99 -3.70 -4.15
CA LYS A 993 -34.41 -4.43 -5.36
C LYS A 993 -33.22 -4.89 -6.19
N THR A 994 -32.16 -4.09 -6.32
CA THR A 994 -30.96 -4.46 -7.10
C THR A 994 -30.06 -5.45 -6.36
N TYR A 995 -29.94 -5.38 -5.03
CA TYR A 995 -29.14 -6.31 -4.22
C TYR A 995 -29.83 -7.67 -4.08
N LEU A 996 -31.14 -7.70 -3.81
CA LEU A 996 -31.93 -8.93 -3.84
C LEU A 996 -32.01 -9.49 -5.27
N LYS A 997 -32.09 -8.64 -6.31
CA LYS A 997 -31.98 -9.12 -7.71
C LYS A 997 -30.57 -9.61 -8.06
N LEU A 998 -29.48 -9.02 -7.57
CA LEU A 998 -28.11 -9.49 -7.82
C LEU A 998 -27.81 -10.78 -7.05
N SER A 999 -28.31 -10.89 -5.81
CA SER A 999 -28.21 -12.12 -5.01
C SER A 999 -29.06 -13.25 -5.61
N LYS A 1000 -30.28 -12.96 -6.09
CA LYS A 1000 -31.13 -13.95 -6.78
C LYS A 1000 -30.68 -14.28 -8.21
N LYS A 1001 -30.13 -13.31 -8.96
CA LYS A 1001 -29.65 -13.51 -10.35
C LYS A 1001 -28.31 -14.25 -10.39
N ASN A 1002 -27.55 -14.24 -9.28
CA ASN A 1002 -26.39 -15.11 -9.08
C ASN A 1002 -26.73 -16.42 -8.35
N GLY A 1003 -27.99 -16.91 -8.43
CA GLY A 1003 -28.51 -18.09 -7.74
C GLY A 1003 -27.86 -19.45 -8.06
N LYS A 1004 -26.68 -19.47 -8.70
CA LYS A 1004 -25.78 -20.61 -8.56
C LYS A 1004 -25.03 -20.42 -7.25
N SER A 1005 -25.28 -21.28 -6.28
CA SER A 1005 -24.46 -21.47 -5.06
C SER A 1005 -22.98 -21.25 -5.41
N GLN A 1006 -22.50 -20.02 -5.22
CA GLN A 1006 -21.11 -19.70 -5.47
C GLN A 1006 -20.38 -20.08 -4.20
N GLU A 1007 -19.89 -21.30 -4.18
CA GLU A 1007 -18.78 -21.70 -3.32
C GLU A 1007 -17.67 -20.64 -3.43
N ARG A 1008 -17.56 -19.78 -2.40
CA ARG A 1008 -16.52 -18.74 -2.34
C ARG A 1008 -15.41 -19.21 -1.43
N GLU A 1009 -14.16 -19.10 -1.91
CA GLU A 1009 -12.98 -19.38 -1.09
C GLU A 1009 -12.94 -18.50 0.17
N ILE A 1010 -12.48 -19.06 1.29
CA ILE A 1010 -12.21 -18.27 2.50
C ILE A 1010 -10.93 -17.46 2.31
N VAL A 1011 -11.06 -16.14 2.46
CA VAL A 1011 -9.97 -15.17 2.24
C VAL A 1011 -9.37 -14.59 3.52
N SER A 1012 -9.94 -14.91 4.69
CA SER A 1012 -9.53 -14.37 5.99
C SER A 1012 -9.23 -15.47 7.00
N LEU A 1013 -8.10 -15.35 7.69
CA LEU A 1013 -7.65 -16.32 8.69
C LEU A 1013 -8.53 -16.26 9.93
N ASP A 1014 -9.00 -15.07 10.31
CA ASP A 1014 -9.97 -14.89 11.39
C ASP A 1014 -11.27 -15.65 11.10
N GLN A 1015 -11.76 -15.53 9.87
CA GLN A 1015 -12.95 -16.25 9.40
C GLN A 1015 -12.76 -17.76 9.50
N LEU A 1016 -11.61 -18.26 9.04
CA LEU A 1016 -11.30 -19.69 9.09
C LEU A 1016 -11.26 -20.24 10.52
N TYR A 1017 -10.68 -19.49 11.47
CA TYR A 1017 -10.64 -19.89 12.88
C TYR A 1017 -12.01 -19.86 13.54
N ALA A 1018 -12.84 -18.86 13.23
CA ALA A 1018 -14.21 -18.82 13.75
C ALA A 1018 -15.03 -20.04 13.28
N GLN A 1019 -14.89 -20.43 12.01
CA GLN A 1019 -15.50 -21.66 11.50
C GLN A 1019 -14.98 -22.91 12.23
N ALA A 1020 -13.68 -23.00 12.47
CA ALA A 1020 -13.08 -24.14 13.16
C ALA A 1020 -13.61 -24.30 14.60
N ILE A 1021 -13.74 -23.19 15.34
CA ILE A 1021 -14.25 -23.21 16.72
C ILE A 1021 -15.71 -23.67 16.77
N LEU A 1022 -16.54 -23.21 15.83
CA LEU A 1022 -17.93 -23.67 15.73
C LEU A 1022 -18.05 -25.13 15.36
N LEU A 1023 -17.21 -25.59 14.43
CA LEU A 1023 -17.30 -26.93 13.90
C LEU A 1023 -16.68 -27.98 14.85
N GLU A 1024 -15.82 -27.56 15.77
CA GLU A 1024 -15.08 -28.45 16.68
C GLU A 1024 -15.99 -29.41 17.45
N PRO A 1025 -17.07 -28.98 18.14
CA PRO A 1025 -17.93 -29.91 18.88
C PRO A 1025 -18.64 -30.93 17.98
N MET A 1026 -19.13 -30.49 16.81
CA MET A 1026 -19.81 -31.38 15.86
C MET A 1026 -18.83 -32.40 15.27
N PHE A 1027 -17.65 -31.94 14.86
CA PHE A 1027 -16.62 -32.83 14.35
C PHE A 1027 -16.15 -33.82 15.40
N LEU A 1028 -15.98 -33.36 16.65
CA LEU A 1028 -15.60 -34.21 17.77
C LEU A 1028 -16.66 -35.29 18.05
N SER A 1029 -17.94 -34.93 18.04
CA SER A 1029 -19.05 -35.88 18.20
C SER A 1029 -19.05 -36.96 17.10
N LYS A 1030 -18.81 -36.59 15.83
CA LYS A 1030 -18.68 -37.58 14.74
C LYS A 1030 -17.46 -38.48 14.92
N VAL A 1031 -16.32 -37.93 15.33
CA VAL A 1031 -15.10 -38.69 15.61
C VAL A 1031 -15.32 -39.71 16.73
N GLN A 1032 -16.05 -39.32 17.78
CA GLN A 1032 -16.43 -40.21 18.88
C GLN A 1032 -17.35 -41.33 18.38
N ALA A 1033 -18.39 -41.01 17.61
CA ALA A 1033 -19.30 -42.01 17.05
C ALA A 1033 -18.59 -43.01 16.12
N TRP A 1034 -17.66 -42.56 15.27
CA TRP A 1034 -16.86 -43.44 14.43
C TRP A 1034 -15.93 -44.32 15.27
N ALA A 1035 -15.26 -43.78 16.28
CA ALA A 1035 -14.43 -44.57 17.18
C ALA A 1035 -15.26 -45.63 17.93
N GLU A 1036 -16.46 -45.31 18.40
CA GLU A 1036 -17.34 -46.27 19.06
C GLU A 1036 -17.75 -47.45 18.16
N ALA A 1037 -18.14 -47.12 16.92
CA ALA A 1037 -18.62 -48.09 15.93
C ALA A 1037 -17.50 -48.97 15.36
N SER A 1038 -16.29 -48.42 15.23
CA SER A 1038 -15.13 -49.10 14.64
C SER A 1038 -14.15 -49.69 15.66
N ASP A 1039 -14.48 -49.60 16.94
CA ASP A 1039 -13.61 -50.04 18.04
C ASP A 1039 -12.26 -49.29 18.12
N GLY A 1040 -12.32 -47.97 17.97
CA GLY A 1040 -11.17 -47.07 17.96
C GLY A 1040 -10.72 -46.60 19.35
N TYR A 1041 -9.44 -46.23 19.41
CA TYR A 1041 -8.74 -45.77 20.61
C TYR A 1041 -8.30 -44.31 20.46
N PHE A 1042 -8.13 -43.64 21.60
CA PHE A 1042 -7.51 -42.32 21.70
C PHE A 1042 -6.30 -42.36 22.62
N LEU A 1043 -5.39 -41.39 22.46
CA LEU A 1043 -4.26 -41.25 23.37
C LEU A 1043 -4.72 -40.60 24.67
N GLY A 1044 -4.45 -41.22 25.81
CA GLY A 1044 -4.63 -40.68 27.14
C GLY A 1044 -3.61 -39.59 27.48
N ARG A 1045 -3.85 -38.82 28.55
CA ARG A 1045 -2.92 -37.80 29.04
C ARG A 1045 -1.59 -38.39 29.54
N ASP A 1046 -1.62 -39.62 30.04
CA ASP A 1046 -0.48 -40.41 30.47
C ASP A 1046 0.28 -41.10 29.32
N GLY A 1047 -0.28 -41.03 28.10
CA GLY A 1047 0.26 -41.65 26.89
C GLY A 1047 -0.21 -43.09 26.64
N ARG A 1048 -1.09 -43.66 27.48
CA ARG A 1048 -1.72 -44.96 27.22
C ARG A 1048 -2.84 -44.81 26.20
N LEU A 1049 -3.24 -45.91 25.56
CA LEU A 1049 -4.41 -45.91 24.69
C LEU A 1049 -5.66 -46.15 25.53
N VAL A 1050 -6.67 -45.32 25.32
CA VAL A 1050 -7.98 -45.43 25.96
C VAL A 1050 -9.01 -45.78 24.90
N ARG A 1051 -9.72 -46.89 25.09
CA ARG A 1051 -10.74 -47.36 24.16
C ARG A 1051 -12.00 -46.50 24.29
N TRP A 1052 -12.52 -45.98 23.18
CA TRP A 1052 -13.63 -45.02 23.29
C TRP A 1052 -14.92 -45.63 23.86
N ARG A 1053 -15.20 -46.92 23.56
CA ARG A 1053 -16.36 -47.63 24.11
C ARG A 1053 -16.35 -47.65 25.65
N GLU A 1054 -15.18 -47.80 26.25
CA GLU A 1054 -15.02 -47.79 27.72
C GLU A 1054 -15.18 -46.36 28.29
N CYS A 1055 -14.87 -45.31 27.52
CA CYS A 1055 -15.15 -43.92 27.91
C CYS A 1055 -16.64 -43.54 27.88
N VAL A 1056 -17.45 -44.25 27.09
CA VAL A 1056 -18.90 -44.03 27.07
C VAL A 1056 -19.54 -44.55 28.36
N GLU A 1057 -19.00 -45.64 28.91
CA GLU A 1057 -19.45 -46.24 30.17
C GLU A 1057 -18.86 -45.54 31.40
N ASP A 1058 -17.61 -45.04 31.31
CA ASP A 1058 -16.89 -44.39 32.42
C ASP A 1058 -16.42 -42.98 32.07
N GLU A 1059 -17.03 -41.98 32.74
CA GLU A 1059 -16.68 -40.57 32.58
C GLU A 1059 -15.25 -40.25 33.03
N ALA A 1060 -14.63 -41.06 33.93
CA ALA A 1060 -13.24 -40.89 34.31
C ALA A 1060 -12.30 -41.12 33.12
N ASN A 1061 -12.48 -42.22 32.38
CA ASN A 1061 -11.73 -42.53 31.16
C ASN A 1061 -11.93 -41.44 30.09
N ARG A 1062 -13.14 -40.86 30.01
CA ARG A 1062 -13.43 -39.75 29.08
C ARG A 1062 -12.58 -38.51 29.36
N LEU A 1063 -12.32 -38.18 30.63
CA LEU A 1063 -11.50 -37.04 31.03
C LEU A 1063 -9.99 -37.26 30.77
N GLU A 1064 -9.56 -38.52 30.70
CA GLU A 1064 -8.18 -38.90 30.39
C GLU A 1064 -7.83 -38.75 28.90
N VAL A 1065 -8.83 -38.77 28.00
CA VAL A 1065 -8.59 -38.62 26.56
C VAL A 1065 -7.95 -37.26 26.23
N LYS A 1066 -6.86 -37.31 25.47
CA LYS A 1066 -6.13 -36.15 24.98
C LYS A 1066 -6.59 -35.78 23.57
N TRP A 1067 -7.53 -34.84 23.50
CA TRP A 1067 -7.99 -34.27 22.24
C TRP A 1067 -6.93 -33.38 21.58
N ALA A 1068 -6.88 -33.40 20.24
CA ALA A 1068 -6.05 -32.47 19.52
C ALA A 1068 -6.68 -31.06 19.60
N SER A 1069 -5.89 -30.09 20.05
CA SER A 1069 -6.32 -28.68 20.07
C SER A 1069 -6.39 -28.10 18.67
N ILE A 1070 -7.23 -27.08 18.49
CA ILE A 1070 -7.17 -26.19 17.33
C ILE A 1070 -5.73 -25.74 17.09
N LYS A 1071 -5.29 -25.74 15.82
CA LYS A 1071 -3.92 -25.37 15.47
C LYS A 1071 -3.62 -23.96 15.98
N ASN A 1072 -2.45 -23.76 16.58
CA ASN A 1072 -1.99 -22.44 16.99
C ASN A 1072 -1.84 -21.48 15.78
N ALA A 1073 -2.33 -20.24 15.93
CA ALA A 1073 -2.32 -19.22 14.87
C ALA A 1073 -0.92 -18.92 14.31
N ASN A 1074 0.13 -18.88 15.13
CA ASN A 1074 1.49 -18.66 14.65
C ASN A 1074 1.94 -19.79 13.72
N ARG A 1075 1.66 -21.06 14.09
CA ARG A 1075 1.99 -22.22 13.26
C ARG A 1075 1.15 -22.26 11.98
N ALA A 1076 -0.11 -21.82 12.05
CA ALA A 1076 -0.95 -21.67 10.86
C ALA A 1076 -0.38 -20.63 9.90
N ILE A 1077 0.05 -19.46 10.40
CA ILE A 1077 0.68 -18.39 9.62
C ILE A 1077 2.00 -18.85 9.01
N GLU A 1078 2.87 -19.50 9.77
CA GLU A 1078 4.10 -20.08 9.25
C GLU A 1078 3.82 -21.04 8.08
N LYS A 1079 2.84 -21.94 8.25
CA LYS A 1079 2.42 -22.87 7.21
C LYS A 1079 1.80 -22.16 6.00
N LEU A 1080 0.99 -21.12 6.23
CA LEU A 1080 0.39 -20.31 5.17
C LEU A 1080 1.45 -19.59 4.34
N VAL A 1081 2.38 -18.91 4.98
CA VAL A 1081 3.46 -18.16 4.33
C VAL A 1081 4.38 -19.10 3.54
N ARG A 1082 4.71 -20.27 4.10
CA ARG A 1082 5.66 -21.21 3.49
C ARG A 1082 5.02 -22.08 2.41
N SER A 1083 3.93 -22.77 2.74
CA SER A 1083 3.40 -23.88 1.94
C SER A 1083 2.21 -23.46 1.06
N TYR A 1084 1.47 -22.42 1.46
CA TYR A 1084 0.23 -22.02 0.78
C TYR A 1084 0.23 -20.61 0.20
N PHE A 1085 1.37 -19.90 0.25
CA PHE A 1085 1.54 -18.57 -0.32
C PHE A 1085 0.53 -17.54 0.21
N GLY A 1086 0.23 -17.64 1.51
CA GLY A 1086 -0.79 -16.81 2.16
C GLY A 1086 -2.23 -17.15 1.77
N ARG A 1087 -2.48 -18.14 0.91
CA ARG A 1087 -3.85 -18.56 0.55
C ARG A 1087 -4.50 -19.34 1.69
N ILE A 1088 -5.28 -18.63 2.49
CA ILE A 1088 -5.98 -19.14 3.66
C ILE A 1088 -6.87 -20.35 3.34
N ALA A 1089 -7.54 -20.33 2.19
CA ALA A 1089 -8.40 -21.43 1.77
C ALA A 1089 -7.71 -22.80 1.64
N LYS A 1090 -6.37 -22.86 1.56
CA LYS A 1090 -5.63 -24.14 1.48
C LYS A 1090 -5.24 -24.72 2.84
N LEU A 1091 -5.51 -24.01 3.94
CA LEU A 1091 -5.18 -24.47 5.29
C LEU A 1091 -6.30 -25.39 5.81
N THR A 1092 -6.10 -26.70 5.65
CA THR A 1092 -7.14 -27.71 5.91
C THR A 1092 -6.99 -28.49 7.22
N ASP A 1093 -6.02 -28.10 8.06
CA ASP A 1093 -5.69 -28.79 9.31
C ASP A 1093 -5.74 -27.85 10.51
N VAL A 1094 -6.62 -26.84 10.47
CA VAL A 1094 -6.90 -25.96 11.62
C VAL A 1094 -7.60 -26.77 12.70
N LEU A 1095 -8.68 -27.45 12.33
CA LEU A 1095 -9.38 -28.44 13.14
C LEU A 1095 -8.97 -29.84 12.70
N ARG A 1096 -8.50 -30.65 13.64
CA ARG A 1096 -7.97 -31.99 13.34
C ARG A 1096 -8.11 -32.93 14.52
N GLN A 1097 -8.29 -34.23 14.26
CA GLN A 1097 -8.33 -35.29 15.28
C GLN A 1097 -7.61 -36.55 14.81
N THR A 1098 -7.40 -37.51 15.71
CA THR A 1098 -6.76 -38.79 15.42
C THR A 1098 -7.49 -39.92 16.11
N ILE A 1099 -7.78 -41.00 15.38
CA ILE A 1099 -8.26 -42.28 15.94
C ILE A 1099 -7.14 -43.31 15.75
N ILE A 1100 -6.87 -44.10 16.78
CA ILE A 1100 -5.84 -45.14 16.80
C ILE A 1100 -6.52 -46.51 16.76
N PHE A 1101 -5.97 -47.44 16.00
CA PHE A 1101 -6.48 -48.79 15.83
C PHE A 1101 -5.39 -49.82 16.15
N LEU A 1102 -5.77 -50.94 16.72
CA LEU A 1102 -4.84 -52.05 16.97
C LEU A 1102 -4.58 -52.85 15.70
N ASP A 1103 -5.54 -52.83 14.77
CA ASP A 1103 -5.49 -53.63 13.55
C ASP A 1103 -6.01 -52.91 12.29
N VAL A 1104 -5.52 -53.34 11.13
CA VAL A 1104 -5.88 -52.80 9.81
C VAL A 1104 -7.34 -53.07 9.46
N HIS A 1105 -7.95 -54.18 9.93
CA HIS A 1105 -9.36 -54.44 9.69
C HIS A 1105 -10.27 -53.40 10.35
N GLN A 1106 -9.99 -53.03 11.61
CA GLN A 1106 -10.74 -52.00 12.32
C GLN A 1106 -10.61 -50.63 11.64
N LEU A 1107 -9.39 -50.27 11.22
CA LEU A 1107 -9.14 -49.04 10.47
C LEU A 1107 -9.92 -49.02 9.15
N CYS A 1108 -9.92 -50.15 8.42
CA CYS A 1108 -10.63 -50.31 7.16
C CYS A 1108 -12.15 -50.16 7.35
N ALA A 1109 -12.72 -50.79 8.37
CA ALA A 1109 -14.12 -50.63 8.76
C ALA A 1109 -14.46 -49.18 9.10
N CYS A 1110 -13.58 -48.47 9.83
CA CYS A 1110 -13.77 -47.05 10.13
C CYS A 1110 -13.79 -46.18 8.86
N VAL A 1111 -12.92 -46.44 7.88
CA VAL A 1111 -12.91 -45.69 6.61
C VAL A 1111 -14.22 -45.90 5.84
N ASP A 1112 -14.71 -47.15 5.76
CA ASP A 1112 -15.98 -47.46 5.09
C ASP A 1112 -17.16 -46.79 5.81
N LEU A 1113 -17.18 -46.79 7.15
CA LEU A 1113 -18.17 -46.07 7.95
C LEU A 1113 -18.17 -44.56 7.65
N ILE A 1114 -17.00 -43.91 7.59
CA ILE A 1114 -16.90 -42.46 7.31
C ILE A 1114 -17.36 -42.13 5.89
N ILE A 1115 -17.02 -42.96 4.89
CA ILE A 1115 -17.43 -42.74 3.49
C ILE A 1115 -18.94 -42.87 3.33
N ASN A 1116 -19.56 -43.77 4.08
CA ASN A 1116 -21.00 -44.02 4.03
C ASN A 1116 -21.80 -43.13 5.01
N ASP A 1117 -21.14 -42.24 5.76
CA ASP A 1117 -21.81 -41.34 6.70
C ASP A 1117 -22.53 -40.20 5.96
N PRO A 1118 -23.87 -40.11 6.03
CA PRO A 1118 -24.65 -39.13 5.26
C PRO A 1118 -24.42 -37.67 5.71
N GLU A 1119 -23.84 -37.46 6.90
CA GLU A 1119 -23.57 -36.13 7.44
C GLU A 1119 -22.16 -35.63 7.14
N VAL A 1120 -21.40 -36.37 6.31
CA VAL A 1120 -20.02 -36.03 5.97
C VAL A 1120 -19.78 -36.04 4.47
N ASP A 1121 -19.09 -35.01 3.97
CA ASP A 1121 -18.54 -34.99 2.62
C ASP A 1121 -17.03 -35.20 2.67
N VAL A 1122 -16.58 -36.40 2.28
CA VAL A 1122 -15.16 -36.71 2.20
C VAL A 1122 -14.56 -36.01 0.97
N VAL A 1123 -13.78 -34.96 1.21
CA VAL A 1123 -13.15 -34.14 0.17
C VAL A 1123 -11.98 -34.88 -0.48
N ARG A 1124 -11.17 -35.56 0.33
CA ARG A 1124 -9.99 -36.31 -0.14
C ARG A 1124 -9.50 -37.29 0.92
N ILE A 1125 -9.04 -38.45 0.48
CA ILE A 1125 -8.32 -39.43 1.32
C ILE A 1125 -6.84 -39.49 0.89
N LYS A 1126 -5.94 -39.56 1.87
CA LYS A 1126 -4.50 -39.79 1.71
C LYS A 1126 -4.16 -41.14 2.33
N ASN A 1127 -4.27 -42.20 1.54
CA ASN A 1127 -3.88 -43.53 1.99
C ASN A 1127 -2.35 -43.70 1.93
N ARG A 1128 -1.65 -43.47 3.05
CA ARG A 1128 -0.19 -43.72 3.15
C ARG A 1128 0.13 -45.16 3.60
N LEU A 1129 -0.89 -45.98 3.87
CA LEU A 1129 -0.76 -47.41 4.06
C LEU A 1129 -0.80 -48.17 2.72
N ASP A 1130 -1.01 -47.50 1.58
CA ASP A 1130 -0.88 -48.18 0.28
C ASP A 1130 0.58 -48.67 0.10
N PRO A 1131 0.81 -49.93 -0.30
CA PRO A 1131 2.16 -50.44 -0.57
C PRO A 1131 2.93 -49.64 -1.63
N SER A 1132 2.22 -49.01 -2.58
CA SER A 1132 2.78 -48.13 -3.61
C SER A 1132 3.12 -46.72 -3.12
N TYR A 1133 2.72 -46.35 -1.89
CA TYR A 1133 3.04 -45.04 -1.32
C TYR A 1133 4.55 -44.90 -1.03
N ASN A 1134 5.16 -43.84 -1.58
CA ASN A 1134 6.56 -43.51 -1.32
C ASN A 1134 6.74 -42.86 0.07
N ALA A 1135 7.04 -43.70 1.07
CA ALA A 1135 7.24 -43.29 2.45
C ALA A 1135 8.43 -42.33 2.67
N SER A 1136 9.38 -42.23 1.73
CA SER A 1136 10.47 -41.23 1.84
C SER A 1136 9.95 -39.78 1.81
N SER A 1137 8.73 -39.57 1.26
CA SER A 1137 8.07 -38.26 1.25
C SER A 1137 7.51 -37.83 2.62
N SER A 1138 7.33 -38.76 3.56
CA SER A 1138 6.85 -38.52 4.92
C SER A 1138 7.89 -38.85 6.00
N GLY A 1139 9.12 -39.19 5.61
CA GLY A 1139 10.15 -39.64 6.56
C GLY A 1139 9.89 -41.04 7.11
N GLY A 1140 9.18 -41.89 6.36
CA GLY A 1140 8.77 -43.23 6.78
C GLY A 1140 7.36 -43.30 7.37
N TYR A 1141 6.83 -42.19 7.87
CA TYR A 1141 5.54 -42.15 8.56
C TYR A 1141 4.35 -42.54 7.64
N ARG A 1142 3.44 -43.37 8.15
CA ARG A 1142 2.24 -43.85 7.46
C ARG A 1142 0.99 -43.70 8.32
N ASP A 1143 -0.10 -43.32 7.69
CA ASP A 1143 -1.45 -43.13 8.23
C ASP A 1143 -2.47 -43.13 7.08
N VAL A 1144 -3.77 -43.15 7.42
CA VAL A 1144 -4.83 -42.77 6.47
C VAL A 1144 -5.34 -41.40 6.90
N GLY A 1145 -5.03 -40.37 6.11
CA GLY A 1145 -5.45 -38.99 6.38
C GLY A 1145 -6.68 -38.62 5.56
N LEU A 1146 -7.79 -38.28 6.20
CA LEU A 1146 -9.01 -37.82 5.56
C LEU A 1146 -9.14 -36.31 5.71
N ASN A 1147 -9.43 -35.63 4.61
CA ASN A 1147 -9.92 -34.26 4.60
C ASN A 1147 -11.41 -34.34 4.31
N LEU A 1148 -12.24 -33.90 5.25
CA LEU A 1148 -13.68 -34.05 5.18
C LEU A 1148 -14.39 -32.77 5.65
N ARG A 1149 -15.65 -32.62 5.25
CA ARG A 1149 -16.55 -31.56 5.69
C ARG A 1149 -17.70 -32.19 6.47
N VAL A 1150 -18.07 -31.58 7.58
CA VAL A 1150 -19.28 -31.98 8.31
C VAL A 1150 -20.44 -31.21 7.69
N ILE A 1151 -21.31 -31.92 6.96
CA ILE A 1151 -22.49 -31.38 6.27
C ILE A 1151 -23.78 -31.63 7.06
N HIS A 1152 -23.67 -31.92 8.35
CA HIS A 1152 -24.78 -31.96 9.31
C HIS A 1152 -25.62 -30.66 9.23
N GLU A 1153 -26.93 -30.78 9.46
CA GLU A 1153 -27.88 -29.65 9.36
C GLU A 1153 -27.47 -28.46 10.25
N GLY A 1154 -26.92 -28.72 11.45
CA GLY A 1154 -26.36 -27.67 12.31
C GLY A 1154 -25.18 -26.94 11.67
N ALA A 1155 -24.28 -27.65 10.99
CA ALA A 1155 -23.12 -27.06 10.32
C ALA A 1155 -23.54 -26.24 9.08
N LYS A 1156 -24.57 -26.70 8.35
CA LYS A 1156 -25.19 -25.95 7.25
C LYS A 1156 -25.87 -24.68 7.77
N GLY A 1157 -26.66 -24.79 8.84
CA GLY A 1157 -27.35 -23.66 9.48
C GLY A 1157 -26.38 -22.59 9.97
N TRP A 1158 -25.20 -22.97 10.44
CA TRP A 1158 -24.16 -22.05 10.89
C TRP A 1158 -23.26 -21.51 9.76
N GLY A 1159 -23.46 -21.97 8.53
CA GLY A 1159 -22.64 -21.58 7.37
C GLY A 1159 -21.19 -22.07 7.45
N VAL A 1160 -20.92 -23.12 8.25
CA VAL A 1160 -19.58 -23.70 8.47
C VAL A 1160 -19.38 -25.05 7.79
N ALA A 1161 -20.41 -25.58 7.11
CA ALA A 1161 -20.34 -26.86 6.39
C ALA A 1161 -19.27 -26.90 5.26
N GLY A 1162 -18.77 -25.74 4.82
CA GLY A 1162 -17.66 -25.65 3.86
C GLY A 1162 -16.27 -25.81 4.49
N HIS A 1163 -16.18 -25.88 5.82
CA HIS A 1163 -14.92 -26.02 6.54
C HIS A 1163 -14.39 -27.46 6.48
N ILE A 1164 -13.13 -27.60 6.06
CA ILE A 1164 -12.42 -28.87 5.99
C ILE A 1164 -11.74 -29.15 7.32
N CYS A 1165 -12.09 -30.29 7.91
CA CYS A 1165 -11.41 -30.92 9.03
C CYS A 1165 -10.38 -31.96 8.53
N GLU A 1166 -9.33 -32.21 9.31
CA GLU A 1166 -8.38 -33.30 9.06
C GLU A 1166 -8.55 -34.41 10.10
N LEU A 1167 -8.91 -35.62 9.67
CA LEU A 1167 -8.93 -36.81 10.52
C LEU A 1167 -7.78 -37.73 10.13
N GLN A 1168 -6.95 -38.12 11.10
CA GLN A 1168 -5.90 -39.11 10.87
C GLN A 1168 -6.29 -40.43 11.50
N LEU A 1169 -6.24 -41.52 10.74
CA LEU A 1169 -6.39 -42.88 11.25
C LEU A 1169 -5.01 -43.52 11.31
N LEU A 1170 -4.60 -43.92 12.50
CA LEU A 1170 -3.27 -44.46 12.79
C LEU A 1170 -3.40 -45.87 13.33
N LEU A 1171 -2.41 -46.72 13.04
CA LEU A 1171 -2.23 -47.97 13.77
C LEU A 1171 -1.42 -47.70 15.05
N GLU A 1172 -1.67 -48.46 16.10
CA GLU A 1172 -0.99 -48.36 17.39
C GLU A 1172 0.53 -48.36 17.23
N GLU A 1173 1.07 -49.26 16.40
CA GLU A 1173 2.51 -49.41 16.23
C GLU A 1173 3.13 -48.15 15.60
N PHE A 1174 2.40 -47.47 14.71
CA PHE A 1174 2.82 -46.18 14.15
C PHE A 1174 2.68 -45.03 15.16
N ALA A 1175 1.65 -45.06 16.00
CA ALA A 1175 1.44 -44.08 17.07
C ALA A 1175 2.53 -44.18 18.14
N ALA A 1176 2.94 -45.39 18.53
CA ALA A 1176 4.00 -45.65 19.51
C ALA A 1176 5.36 -45.11 19.06
N LEU A 1177 5.65 -45.12 17.75
CA LEU A 1177 6.89 -44.57 17.20
C LEU A 1177 6.94 -43.03 17.22
N LYS A 1178 5.81 -42.35 17.44
CA LYS A 1178 5.69 -40.89 17.39
C LYS A 1178 6.21 -40.23 18.68
N SER A 1179 7.52 -40.27 18.86
CA SER A 1179 8.20 -39.54 19.94
C SER A 1179 8.20 -38.02 19.70
N THR A 1180 8.26 -37.24 20.79
CA THR A 1180 8.41 -35.78 20.74
C THR A 1180 9.67 -35.35 19.99
N ASP A 1181 10.79 -36.06 20.18
CA ASP A 1181 12.04 -35.79 19.48
C ASP A 1181 12.04 -36.24 18.03
N GLY A 1182 11.39 -37.38 17.71
CA GLY A 1182 11.13 -37.78 16.32
C GLY A 1182 10.30 -36.73 15.58
N HIS A 1183 9.28 -36.16 16.24
CA HIS A 1183 8.50 -35.06 15.67
C HIS A 1183 9.35 -33.81 15.43
N LYS A 1184 10.25 -33.43 16.35
CA LYS A 1184 11.18 -32.30 16.16
C LYS A 1184 12.11 -32.55 14.95
N ARG A 1185 12.70 -33.75 14.84
CA ARG A 1185 13.56 -34.13 13.69
C ARG A 1185 12.78 -34.07 12.37
N TYR A 1186 11.56 -34.60 12.35
CA TYR A 1186 10.67 -34.53 11.19
C TYR A 1186 10.34 -33.08 10.81
N VAL A 1187 10.01 -32.23 11.79
CA VAL A 1187 9.74 -30.80 11.55
C VAL A 1187 10.97 -30.11 10.98
N ASN A 1188 12.17 -30.37 11.50
CA ASN A 1188 13.42 -29.81 10.98
C ASN A 1188 13.72 -30.28 9.55
N TRP A 1189 13.52 -31.56 9.27
CA TRP A 1189 13.69 -32.16 7.95
C TRP A 1189 12.72 -31.55 6.92
N ARG A 1190 11.43 -31.50 7.25
CA ARG A 1190 10.41 -30.86 6.42
C ARG A 1190 10.72 -29.38 6.22
N ASN A 1191 11.13 -28.70 7.30
CA ASN A 1191 11.42 -27.28 7.26
C ASN A 1191 12.58 -26.97 6.30
N SER A 1192 13.64 -27.79 6.35
CA SER A 1192 14.83 -27.71 5.47
C SER A 1192 14.49 -27.91 3.99
N ARG A 1193 13.44 -28.68 3.68
CA ARG A 1193 12.93 -28.88 2.31
C ARG A 1193 12.07 -27.73 1.79
N CYS A 1194 11.75 -26.76 2.64
CA CYS A 1194 10.81 -25.66 2.33
C CYS A 1194 9.37 -26.14 2.09
N GLU A 1195 8.98 -27.26 2.71
CA GLU A 1195 7.60 -27.79 2.67
C GLU A 1195 6.71 -27.22 3.78
#